data_AF-A0A1Q7S489-F1
#
_entry.id   AF-A0A1Q7S489-F1
#
_cell.length_a   1.000
_cell.length_b   1.000
_cell.length_c   1.000
_cell.angle_alpha   90.00
_cell.angle_beta   90.00
_cell.angle_gamma   90.00
#
_symmetry.space_group_name_H-M   'P 1'
#
loop_
_entity.id
_entity.type
_entity.pdbx_description
1 polymer ?
#
loop_
_entity_poly.entity_id
_entity_poly.type
_entity_poly.pdbx_seq_one_letter_code
_entity_poly.pdbx_strand_id
1 'polypeptide(L)'
;MKRRILTIGSLTILSLLVQVYGKTGGRQSQSAVASSDQAAAQRAIINQYCSTCHSDKAKAAGMDSARKIDFDRLDIAGVSRDAETWERVVRKLRAGMMPPSGIRRPDRETYKGLIAWLENELDRNAVTYTPPPGLHRLNRTEYANVLQDLLDLNIDPAKYLPSDDSTRGFDNIAGALGVSSTLVEAYVSAAQKISRLAIGQAATPSLTVYRTPEDTSQDYHIEGLPFGTRGGMLIRHVFPSDGEYQITITPIFGDNMSPQGFGSVPCEKLEVLLDGERIELLDWQGGGRTPPANCGGRRVAAVQSGQTGQDLGRTSMKIRISTKAGLHDLGVTFLQTNFAPILDLDQHFMRDTVQTGPTPGFTYFPHVGTVRIEGPYNAKQAEDSPSRRKIFICRPTTPADETACARKIISNLATHAFRRPAINADVDSLMAFYQEGRREAKFEDGIENALARILTDPKFIYRIEAEPPNVKQGETYRVSDIDLASRLSFFLWSTIPDDELIRVAGQGKLRDPVVLEQQVRRMLKHPKAEALAVNFAGQWLNLRGLQAVGPIPMLFPDFDDPLRQAMRREVELLFDSIVREDRNVTDLLTADYTFINERLAKHYGIPNIYGSQFRRVTLGPDTDVRKGLTGKGAFLVTTAKPERTSPVTRGKWIMTNILGMSPPDPPPNVPPLPPRMTDAAGNAKEPSMRQKMLDHRVRSDCVQCHSMMDPIGFSLENFDAIASWRTHDEGNPVDPAATVFDGTKINGPTGLRTWLATYSDQFVEVVAEKLLTYALGRGVEYQDMPLVRSLARDAAKNGNKFSALVLGIVKSKPFQMNMKMQETSIQPNKEKGN
;
A
#
# COMPACT_ATOMS: atom_id res chain seq x y z
N MET A 1 35.05 41.94 -28.39
CA MET A 1 36.34 42.54 -28.80
C MET A 1 37.42 41.45 -28.80
N LYS A 2 38.12 41.28 -29.95
CA LYS A 2 39.45 40.65 -30.18
C LYS A 2 39.70 39.27 -29.50
N ARG A 3 39.64 38.08 -30.13
CA ARG A 3 40.15 37.50 -31.41
C ARG A 3 41.68 37.26 -31.44
N ARG A 4 42.06 35.97 -31.65
CA ARG A 4 43.21 35.36 -32.40
C ARG A 4 43.98 34.32 -31.54
N ILE A 5 44.05 33.01 -31.83
CA ILE A 5 44.40 32.20 -33.03
C ILE A 5 45.91 32.21 -33.35
N LEU A 6 46.53 31.03 -33.41
CA LEU A 6 47.44 30.49 -34.47
C LEU A 6 47.97 29.10 -33.99
N THR A 7 47.62 27.94 -34.56
CA THR A 7 47.91 27.26 -35.86
C THR A 7 49.21 26.44 -35.94
N ILE A 8 49.02 25.14 -36.23
CA ILE A 8 49.61 24.29 -37.31
C ILE A 8 51.14 24.04 -37.33
N GLY A 9 51.53 22.77 -37.50
CA GLY A 9 52.79 22.45 -38.19
C GLY A 9 53.34 21.03 -38.00
N SER A 10 52.93 20.10 -38.85
CA SER A 10 53.53 18.78 -39.07
C SER A 10 54.80 18.87 -39.94
N LEU A 11 55.83 18.02 -39.73
CA LEU A 11 56.45 17.09 -40.74
C LEU A 11 57.81 16.47 -40.30
N THR A 12 57.85 15.13 -40.29
CA THR A 12 58.86 14.17 -40.83
C THR A 12 60.37 14.26 -40.56
N ILE A 13 60.97 13.13 -40.14
CA ILE A 13 61.96 12.25 -40.85
C ILE A 13 62.30 11.08 -39.89
N LEU A 14 61.78 9.87 -40.09
CA LEU A 14 62.35 8.74 -40.83
C LEU A 14 63.69 8.20 -40.28
N SER A 15 63.66 7.03 -39.65
CA SER A 15 64.78 6.10 -39.55
C SER A 15 64.23 4.67 -39.44
N LEU A 16 64.45 3.89 -40.50
CA LEU A 16 64.19 2.45 -40.58
C LEU A 16 65.05 1.69 -39.57
N LEU A 17 64.48 0.64 -38.95
CA LEU A 17 65.12 -0.67 -38.90
C LEU A 17 64.07 -1.78 -38.67
N VAL A 18 64.13 -2.74 -39.57
CA VAL A 18 63.39 -3.99 -39.66
C VAL A 18 63.80 -4.91 -38.49
N GLN A 19 62.85 -5.62 -37.85
CA GLN A 19 62.69 -7.09 -37.93
C GLN A 19 61.93 -7.71 -36.73
N VAL A 20 61.16 -8.75 -37.05
CA VAL A 20 60.62 -9.86 -36.23
C VAL A 20 59.26 -9.66 -35.55
N TYR A 21 58.24 -10.23 -36.21
CA TYR A 21 57.00 -10.71 -35.62
C TYR A 21 57.28 -11.78 -34.55
N GLY A 22 57.00 -11.47 -33.28
CA GLY A 22 56.87 -12.44 -32.20
C GLY A 22 55.45 -12.40 -31.63
N LYS A 23 54.71 -13.51 -31.78
CA LYS A 23 53.36 -13.71 -31.22
C LYS A 23 53.35 -13.48 -29.70
N THR A 24 52.61 -12.49 -29.19
CA THR A 24 52.26 -12.39 -27.78
C THR A 24 50.89 -13.00 -27.51
N GLY A 25 50.86 -14.31 -27.27
CA GLY A 25 49.70 -15.06 -26.77
C GLY A 25 49.69 -15.20 -25.24
N GLY A 26 50.06 -14.15 -24.49
CA GLY A 26 50.34 -14.26 -23.04
C GLY A 26 49.32 -13.64 -22.08
N ARG A 27 48.41 -12.76 -22.53
CA ARG A 27 47.54 -11.99 -21.61
C ARG A 27 46.22 -12.66 -21.21
N GLN A 28 45.72 -13.62 -21.99
CA GLN A 28 44.48 -14.36 -21.66
C GLN A 28 44.71 -15.51 -20.66
N SER A 29 45.92 -16.06 -20.58
CA SER A 29 46.22 -17.20 -19.70
C SER A 29 46.34 -16.79 -18.23
N GLN A 30 46.90 -15.63 -17.90
CA GLN A 30 47.07 -15.17 -16.51
C GLN A 30 45.77 -14.80 -15.81
N SER A 31 44.78 -14.22 -16.51
CA SER A 31 43.48 -13.88 -15.92
C SER A 31 42.62 -15.12 -15.61
N ALA A 32 42.72 -16.17 -16.45
CA ALA A 32 41.98 -17.42 -16.26
C ALA A 32 42.54 -18.24 -15.07
N VAL A 33 43.87 -18.25 -14.89
CA VAL A 33 44.52 -18.95 -13.77
C VAL A 33 44.23 -18.26 -12.43
N ALA A 34 44.23 -16.93 -12.39
CA ALA A 34 43.86 -16.18 -11.17
C ALA A 34 42.39 -16.41 -10.76
N SER A 35 41.47 -16.56 -11.72
CA SER A 35 40.07 -16.90 -11.44
C SER A 35 39.88 -18.34 -10.93
N SER A 36 40.68 -19.30 -11.41
CA SER A 36 40.61 -20.69 -10.94
C SER A 36 41.15 -20.85 -9.52
N ASP A 37 42.21 -20.13 -9.16
CA ASP A 37 42.79 -20.17 -7.81
C ASP A 37 41.84 -19.57 -6.77
N GLN A 38 41.15 -18.48 -7.13
CA GLN A 38 40.08 -17.92 -6.27
C GLN A 38 38.90 -18.89 -6.14
N ALA A 39 38.42 -19.48 -7.23
CA ALA A 39 37.32 -20.45 -7.17
C ALA A 39 37.67 -21.67 -6.29
N ALA A 40 38.91 -22.16 -6.35
CA ALA A 40 39.39 -23.24 -5.49
C ALA A 40 39.41 -22.85 -4.00
N ALA A 41 39.85 -21.63 -3.66
CA ALA A 41 39.81 -21.12 -2.29
C ALA A 41 38.37 -21.02 -1.75
N GLN A 42 37.43 -20.54 -2.56
CA GLN A 42 36.02 -20.47 -2.17
C GLN A 42 35.38 -21.85 -2.06
N ARG A 43 35.79 -22.81 -2.90
CA ARG A 43 35.37 -24.22 -2.78
C ARG A 43 35.78 -24.81 -1.43
N ALA A 44 36.98 -24.49 -0.96
CA ALA A 44 37.45 -24.96 0.35
C ALA A 44 36.56 -24.43 1.49
N ILE A 45 36.14 -23.17 1.43
CA ILE A 45 35.21 -22.58 2.40
C ILE A 45 33.85 -23.30 2.35
N ILE A 46 33.27 -23.51 1.17
CA ILE A 46 32.00 -24.25 1.03
C ILE A 46 32.12 -25.67 1.57
N ASN A 47 33.19 -26.38 1.24
CA ASN A 47 33.43 -27.74 1.73
C ASN A 47 33.52 -27.78 3.26
N GLN A 48 34.16 -26.79 3.87
CA GLN A 48 34.38 -26.73 5.30
C GLN A 48 33.11 -26.37 6.09
N TYR A 49 32.26 -25.47 5.57
CA TYR A 49 31.16 -24.88 6.33
C TYR A 49 29.76 -25.25 5.82
N CYS A 50 29.63 -25.76 4.59
CA CYS A 50 28.34 -26.01 3.95
C CYS A 50 28.15 -27.49 3.55
N SER A 51 29.17 -28.15 3.01
CA SER A 51 29.05 -29.51 2.45
C SER A 51 28.83 -30.61 3.50
N THR A 52 29.04 -30.33 4.79
CA THR A 52 28.59 -31.23 5.87
C THR A 52 27.08 -31.47 5.84
N CYS A 53 26.34 -30.52 5.27
CA CYS A 53 24.90 -30.59 5.14
C CYS A 53 24.42 -30.65 3.69
N HIS A 54 25.10 -29.98 2.76
CA HIS A 54 24.68 -29.83 1.38
C HIS A 54 25.56 -30.65 0.42
N SER A 55 25.56 -31.98 0.61
CA SER A 55 26.33 -32.95 -0.19
C SER A 55 25.52 -34.23 -0.42
N ASP A 56 25.89 -35.02 -1.43
CA ASP A 56 25.31 -36.33 -1.71
C ASP A 56 25.48 -37.26 -0.48
N LYS A 57 26.60 -37.15 0.24
CA LYS A 57 26.85 -37.90 1.47
C LYS A 57 25.85 -37.55 2.59
N ALA A 58 25.54 -36.27 2.77
CA ALA A 58 24.58 -35.83 3.77
C ALA A 58 23.15 -36.26 3.41
N LYS A 59 22.82 -36.26 2.12
CA LYS A 59 21.58 -36.80 1.56
C LYS A 59 21.43 -38.30 1.84
N ALA A 60 22.45 -39.11 1.54
CA ALA A 60 22.48 -40.54 1.84
C ALA A 60 22.34 -40.85 3.35
N ALA A 61 22.70 -39.92 4.22
CA ALA A 61 22.53 -40.01 5.67
C ALA A 61 21.11 -39.64 6.17
N GLY A 62 20.12 -39.52 5.28
CA GLY A 62 18.73 -39.26 5.65
C GLY A 62 18.41 -37.80 5.99
N MET A 63 19.30 -36.85 5.67
CA MET A 63 19.07 -35.41 5.91
C MET A 63 18.29 -34.71 4.77
N ASP A 64 17.47 -35.47 4.05
CA ASP A 64 16.94 -35.16 2.72
C ASP A 64 15.71 -34.24 2.71
N SER A 65 14.89 -34.30 3.76
CA SER A 65 13.56 -33.65 3.80
C SER A 65 13.60 -32.12 3.84
N ALA A 66 14.77 -31.50 4.03
CA ALA A 66 14.92 -30.05 4.15
C ALA A 66 15.96 -29.40 3.21
N ARG A 67 16.61 -30.17 2.32
CA ARG A 67 17.80 -29.68 1.58
C ARG A 67 17.62 -29.76 0.07
N LYS A 68 17.24 -28.63 -0.53
CA LYS A 68 17.03 -28.47 -1.99
C LYS A 68 18.32 -28.15 -2.78
N ILE A 69 19.47 -28.02 -2.10
CA ILE A 69 20.75 -27.59 -2.71
C ILE A 69 21.83 -28.60 -2.34
N ASP A 70 22.57 -29.06 -3.34
CA ASP A 70 23.68 -30.01 -3.24
C ASP A 70 24.91 -29.42 -3.94
N PHE A 71 25.97 -29.13 -3.17
CA PHE A 71 27.19 -28.49 -3.69
C PHE A 71 28.13 -29.47 -4.41
N ASP A 72 27.92 -30.78 -4.30
CA ASP A 72 28.71 -31.76 -5.06
C ASP A 72 28.39 -31.69 -6.55
N ARG A 73 27.16 -31.26 -6.87
CA ARG A 73 26.63 -31.14 -8.24
C ARG A 73 26.77 -29.74 -8.84
N LEU A 74 27.21 -28.76 -8.06
CA LEU A 74 27.37 -27.38 -8.50
C LEU A 74 28.84 -27.09 -8.80
N ASP A 75 29.08 -26.47 -9.95
CA ASP A 75 30.42 -26.02 -10.33
C ASP A 75 30.67 -24.57 -9.89
N ILE A 76 31.46 -24.43 -8.84
CA ILE A 76 31.85 -23.11 -8.32
C ILE A 76 32.73 -22.32 -9.28
N ALA A 77 33.45 -22.96 -10.20
CA ALA A 77 34.21 -22.24 -11.22
C ALA A 77 33.29 -21.63 -12.30
N GLY A 78 32.01 -22.02 -12.34
CA GLY A 78 31.02 -21.47 -13.26
C GLY A 78 29.71 -21.08 -12.57
N VAL A 79 29.79 -20.30 -11.50
CA VAL A 79 28.63 -19.80 -10.71
C VAL A 79 27.48 -19.31 -11.60
N SER A 80 27.78 -18.59 -12.68
CA SER A 80 26.75 -18.03 -13.58
C SER A 80 25.92 -19.07 -14.33
N ARG A 81 26.38 -20.33 -14.47
CA ARG A 81 25.61 -21.42 -15.12
C ARG A 81 24.42 -21.85 -14.28
N ASP A 82 24.55 -21.83 -12.95
CA ASP A 82 23.52 -22.21 -11.99
C ASP A 82 23.02 -20.98 -11.21
N ALA A 83 22.92 -19.84 -11.89
CA ALA A 83 22.68 -18.54 -11.26
C ALA A 83 21.45 -18.52 -10.34
N GLU A 84 20.33 -19.15 -10.74
CA GLU A 84 19.13 -19.21 -9.89
C GLU A 84 19.42 -19.87 -8.53
N THR A 85 20.16 -20.98 -8.53
CA THR A 85 20.52 -21.70 -7.31
C THR A 85 21.47 -20.88 -6.46
N TRP A 86 22.48 -20.27 -7.07
CA TRP A 86 23.46 -19.43 -6.36
C TRP A 86 22.86 -18.14 -5.81
N GLU A 87 21.89 -17.51 -6.48
CA GLU A 87 21.13 -16.37 -5.95
C GLU A 87 20.35 -16.75 -4.67
N ARG A 88 19.78 -17.96 -4.63
CA ARG A 88 19.15 -18.49 -3.40
C ARG A 88 20.17 -18.69 -2.27
N VAL A 89 21.39 -19.14 -2.60
CA VAL A 89 22.50 -19.28 -1.63
C VAL A 89 22.91 -17.91 -1.09
N VAL A 90 23.20 -16.94 -1.99
CA VAL A 90 23.56 -15.56 -1.62
C VAL A 90 22.52 -14.95 -0.70
N ARG A 91 21.23 -15.06 -1.05
CA ARG A 91 20.14 -14.52 -0.24
C ARG A 91 20.13 -15.11 1.19
N LYS A 92 20.33 -16.42 1.33
CA LYS A 92 20.43 -17.10 2.64
C LYS A 92 21.67 -16.68 3.44
N LEU A 93 22.80 -16.47 2.77
CA LEU A 93 24.04 -16.01 3.39
C LEU A 93 23.92 -14.55 3.85
N ARG A 94 23.39 -13.65 3.02
CA ARG A 94 23.18 -12.25 3.39
C ARG A 94 22.21 -12.07 4.55
N ALA A 95 21.20 -12.93 4.63
CA ALA A 95 20.29 -12.94 5.76
C ALA A 95 20.86 -13.64 7.01
N GLY A 96 22.12 -14.10 7.01
CA GLY A 96 22.77 -14.73 8.16
C GLY A 96 22.26 -16.14 8.52
N MET A 97 21.40 -16.73 7.68
CA MET A 97 20.68 -17.97 7.99
C MET A 97 21.53 -19.23 7.81
N MET A 98 22.64 -19.14 7.09
CA MET A 98 23.54 -20.26 6.78
C MET A 98 24.99 -19.89 7.07
N PRO A 99 25.79 -20.77 7.71
CA PRO A 99 25.38 -22.00 8.40
C PRO A 99 24.41 -21.70 9.56
N PRO A 100 23.48 -22.59 9.94
CA PRO A 100 22.54 -22.32 11.03
C PRO A 100 23.23 -22.27 12.41
N SER A 101 22.52 -21.76 13.42
CA SER A 101 23.01 -21.74 14.80
C SER A 101 23.41 -23.14 15.29
N GLY A 102 24.49 -23.22 16.07
CA GLY A 102 25.06 -24.48 16.58
C GLY A 102 26.01 -25.20 15.62
N ILE A 103 26.11 -24.77 14.37
CA ILE A 103 27.09 -25.28 13.39
C ILE A 103 28.29 -24.34 13.31
N ARG A 104 29.47 -24.89 12.98
CA ARG A 104 30.69 -24.11 12.76
C ARG A 104 30.43 -23.04 11.69
N ARG A 105 30.74 -21.78 12.00
CA ARG A 105 30.62 -20.64 11.07
C ARG A 105 31.99 -20.07 10.72
N PRO A 106 32.16 -19.49 9.51
CA PRO A 106 33.31 -18.65 9.21
C PRO A 106 33.34 -17.41 10.12
N ASP A 107 34.52 -16.81 10.27
CA ASP A 107 34.61 -15.45 10.82
C ASP A 107 33.93 -14.43 9.89
N ARG A 108 33.68 -13.22 10.40
CA ARG A 108 32.91 -12.19 9.70
C ARG A 108 33.52 -11.77 8.36
N GLU A 109 34.85 -11.68 8.28
CA GLU A 109 35.53 -11.24 7.06
C GLU A 109 35.50 -12.33 6.00
N THR A 110 35.77 -13.58 6.38
CA THR A 110 35.62 -14.73 5.48
C THR A 110 34.18 -14.86 4.97
N TYR A 111 33.20 -14.67 5.85
CA TYR A 111 31.78 -14.75 5.49
C TYR A 111 31.36 -13.70 4.47
N LYS A 112 31.73 -12.44 4.72
CA LYS A 112 31.47 -11.33 3.78
C LYS A 112 32.24 -11.51 2.47
N GLY A 113 33.49 -11.98 2.54
CA GLY A 113 34.32 -12.25 1.37
C GLY A 113 33.70 -13.28 0.44
N LEU A 114 33.16 -14.38 0.97
CA LEU A 114 32.44 -15.39 0.18
C LEU A 114 31.20 -14.81 -0.51
N ILE A 115 30.38 -14.04 0.22
CA ILE A 115 29.17 -13.40 -0.34
C ILE A 115 29.56 -12.46 -1.48
N ALA A 116 30.50 -11.54 -1.23
CA ALA A 116 30.94 -10.57 -2.22
C ALA A 116 31.54 -11.25 -3.46
N TRP A 117 32.29 -12.34 -3.28
CA TRP A 117 32.82 -13.10 -4.41
C TRP A 117 31.71 -13.77 -5.24
N LEU A 118 30.75 -14.45 -4.60
CA LEU A 118 29.62 -15.08 -5.29
C LEU A 118 28.80 -14.05 -6.07
N GLU A 119 28.49 -12.91 -5.45
CA GLU A 119 27.76 -11.82 -6.10
C GLU A 119 28.52 -11.23 -7.28
N ASN A 120 29.83 -11.05 -7.16
CA ASN A 120 30.65 -10.54 -8.26
C ASN A 120 30.70 -11.53 -9.44
N GLU A 121 30.76 -12.84 -9.18
CA GLU A 121 30.71 -13.85 -10.25
C GLU A 121 29.32 -13.95 -10.91
N LEU A 122 28.25 -13.76 -10.14
CA LEU A 122 26.88 -13.64 -10.66
C LEU A 122 26.72 -12.37 -11.51
N ASP A 123 27.20 -11.23 -11.02
CA ASP A 123 27.06 -9.91 -11.66
C ASP A 123 27.90 -9.79 -12.92
N ARG A 124 29.15 -10.31 -12.94
CA ARG A 124 30.10 -10.12 -14.05
C ARG A 124 29.59 -10.68 -15.38
N ASN A 125 28.84 -11.78 -15.34
CA ASN A 125 28.32 -12.43 -16.54
C ASN A 125 26.80 -12.25 -16.71
N ALA A 126 26.17 -11.39 -15.89
CA ALA A 126 24.75 -11.16 -15.96
C ALA A 126 24.35 -10.43 -17.25
N VAL A 127 23.42 -11.03 -18.00
CA VAL A 127 22.72 -10.34 -19.08
C VAL A 127 21.52 -9.64 -18.48
N THR A 128 21.35 -8.36 -18.80
CA THR A 128 20.19 -7.60 -18.31
C THR A 128 18.89 -8.25 -18.74
N TYR A 129 18.08 -8.64 -17.76
CA TYR A 129 16.77 -9.23 -18.00
C TYR A 129 15.75 -8.17 -18.41
N THR A 130 15.20 -8.30 -19.61
CA THR A 130 14.18 -7.39 -20.14
C THR A 130 13.13 -8.25 -20.83
N PRO A 131 12.20 -8.86 -20.07
CA PRO A 131 11.15 -9.69 -20.67
C PRO A 131 10.23 -8.84 -21.53
N PRO A 132 9.41 -9.46 -22.41
CA PRO A 132 8.37 -8.75 -23.13
C PRO A 132 7.42 -8.05 -22.15
N PRO A 133 6.91 -6.86 -22.50
CA PRO A 133 5.97 -6.15 -21.64
C PRO A 133 4.68 -6.96 -21.47
N GLY A 134 4.20 -7.07 -20.24
CA GLY A 134 2.89 -7.63 -19.95
C GLY A 134 1.77 -6.65 -20.31
N LEU A 135 0.58 -7.16 -20.62
CA LEU A 135 -0.60 -6.31 -20.81
C LEU A 135 -1.07 -5.78 -19.45
N HIS A 136 -0.79 -4.51 -19.18
CA HIS A 136 -1.07 -3.90 -17.88
C HIS A 136 -2.41 -3.16 -17.89
N ARG A 137 -3.44 -3.77 -17.29
CA ARG A 137 -4.73 -3.10 -17.05
C ARG A 137 -4.66 -2.19 -15.84
N LEU A 138 -5.40 -1.07 -15.81
CA LEU A 138 -5.60 -0.32 -14.57
C LEU A 138 -6.24 -1.22 -13.51
N ASN A 139 -5.55 -1.44 -12.40
CA ASN A 139 -6.17 -2.13 -11.28
C ASN A 139 -7.25 -1.24 -10.62
N ARG A 140 -8.04 -1.80 -9.71
CA ARG A 140 -9.19 -1.12 -9.10
C ARG A 140 -8.80 0.18 -8.39
N THR A 141 -7.62 0.21 -7.77
CA THR A 141 -7.08 1.41 -7.10
C THR A 141 -6.67 2.46 -8.13
N GLU A 142 -5.91 2.08 -9.15
CA GLU A 142 -5.48 2.95 -10.24
C GLU A 142 -6.66 3.51 -11.02
N TYR A 143 -7.69 2.71 -11.29
CA TYR A 143 -8.92 3.16 -11.95
C TYR A 143 -9.61 4.29 -11.18
N ALA A 144 -9.77 4.15 -9.86
CA ALA A 144 -10.35 5.20 -9.02
C ALA A 144 -9.49 6.47 -9.00
N ASN A 145 -8.16 6.33 -8.86
CA ASN A 145 -7.24 7.48 -8.87
C ASN A 145 -7.28 8.23 -10.21
N VAL A 146 -7.30 7.49 -11.32
CA VAL A 146 -7.40 8.07 -12.67
C VAL A 146 -8.71 8.83 -12.84
N LEU A 147 -9.83 8.33 -12.31
CA LEU A 147 -11.12 9.05 -12.37
C LEU A 147 -11.13 10.30 -11.50
N GLN A 148 -10.52 10.27 -10.32
CA GLN A 148 -10.33 11.46 -9.49
C GLN A 148 -9.51 12.53 -10.24
N ASP A 149 -8.43 12.13 -10.91
CA ASP A 149 -7.60 13.08 -11.65
C ASP A 149 -8.21 13.55 -12.96
N LEU A 150 -8.90 12.67 -13.69
CA LEU A 150 -9.51 12.98 -14.99
C LEU A 150 -10.80 13.79 -14.83
N LEU A 151 -11.63 13.43 -13.83
CA LEU A 151 -13.01 13.92 -13.71
C LEU A 151 -13.32 14.57 -12.37
N ASP A 152 -12.39 14.62 -11.42
CA ASP A 152 -12.66 15.11 -10.05
C ASP A 152 -13.81 14.35 -9.36
N LEU A 153 -13.87 13.04 -9.59
CA LEU A 153 -14.87 12.14 -9.03
C LEU A 153 -14.23 11.12 -8.09
N ASN A 154 -14.57 11.24 -6.81
CA ASN A 154 -14.17 10.29 -5.79
C ASN A 154 -15.21 9.16 -5.73
N ILE A 155 -14.88 8.01 -6.31
CA ILE A 155 -15.75 6.83 -6.33
C ILE A 155 -15.23 5.74 -5.40
N ASP A 156 -16.14 4.92 -4.87
CA ASP A 156 -15.78 3.62 -4.29
C ASP A 156 -15.73 2.58 -5.42
N PRO A 157 -14.53 2.17 -5.87
CA PRO A 157 -14.42 1.27 -7.01
C PRO A 157 -14.94 -0.15 -6.71
N ALA A 158 -15.20 -0.52 -5.44
CA ALA A 158 -15.84 -1.80 -5.08
C ALA A 158 -17.26 -1.94 -5.65
N LYS A 159 -17.94 -0.81 -5.85
CA LYS A 159 -19.31 -0.78 -6.35
C LYS A 159 -19.39 -0.97 -7.87
N TYR A 160 -18.25 -0.90 -8.54
CA TYR A 160 -18.16 -0.87 -10.00
C TYR A 160 -17.36 -2.05 -10.55
N LEU A 161 -16.29 -2.46 -9.87
CA LEU A 161 -15.35 -3.46 -10.37
C LEU A 161 -15.10 -4.55 -9.30
N PRO A 162 -14.92 -5.82 -9.72
CA PRO A 162 -14.51 -6.89 -8.81
C PRO A 162 -13.10 -6.62 -8.22
N SER A 163 -12.73 -7.37 -7.19
CA SER A 163 -11.38 -7.30 -6.61
C SER A 163 -10.33 -7.85 -7.57
N ASP A 164 -9.15 -7.23 -7.58
CA ASP A 164 -7.97 -7.76 -8.27
C ASP A 164 -7.16 -8.69 -7.35
N ASP A 165 -6.49 -9.66 -7.95
CA ASP A 165 -5.58 -10.55 -7.23
C ASP A 165 -4.27 -9.83 -6.88
N SER A 166 -3.76 -10.09 -5.66
CA SER A 166 -2.43 -9.65 -5.26
C SER A 166 -1.42 -10.77 -5.47
N THR A 167 -0.33 -10.48 -6.18
CA THR A 167 0.78 -11.43 -6.39
C THR A 167 2.10 -10.76 -6.07
N ARG A 168 3.06 -11.52 -5.51
CA ARG A 168 4.37 -10.99 -5.06
C ARG A 168 4.27 -9.80 -4.07
N GLY A 169 3.09 -9.61 -3.45
CA GLY A 169 2.79 -8.54 -2.49
C GLY A 169 2.18 -7.28 -3.11
N PHE A 170 1.81 -7.28 -4.40
CA PHE A 170 1.23 -6.11 -5.08
C PHE A 170 0.05 -6.49 -5.98
N ASP A 171 -0.91 -5.57 -6.11
CA ASP A 171 -2.11 -5.64 -6.96
C ASP A 171 -1.91 -4.99 -8.34
N ASN A 172 -0.72 -4.45 -8.63
CA ASN A 172 -0.37 -3.83 -9.91
C ASN A 172 0.56 -4.73 -10.76
N ILE A 173 0.47 -6.05 -10.59
CA ILE A 173 1.27 -7.00 -11.36
C ILE A 173 0.53 -7.37 -12.65
N ALA A 174 1.07 -6.98 -13.81
CA ALA A 174 0.43 -7.17 -15.11
C ALA A 174 0.01 -8.63 -15.36
N GLY A 175 0.84 -9.61 -14.96
CA GLY A 175 0.54 -11.03 -15.12
C GLY A 175 -0.63 -11.55 -14.26
N ALA A 176 -1.06 -10.81 -13.25
CA ALA A 176 -2.20 -11.14 -12.39
C ALA A 176 -3.48 -10.36 -12.78
N LEU A 177 -3.38 -9.38 -13.68
CA LEU A 177 -4.47 -8.49 -14.07
C LEU A 177 -5.25 -9.02 -15.28
N GLY A 178 -5.66 -10.29 -15.17
CA GLY A 178 -6.49 -10.96 -16.17
C GLY A 178 -7.84 -10.27 -16.40
N VAL A 179 -8.49 -10.60 -17.52
CA VAL A 179 -9.82 -10.09 -17.87
C VAL A 179 -10.79 -11.24 -18.10
N SER A 180 -11.96 -11.12 -17.48
CA SER A 180 -13.10 -12.01 -17.65
C SER A 180 -14.25 -11.28 -18.38
N SER A 181 -15.22 -12.04 -18.91
CA SER A 181 -16.44 -11.46 -19.50
C SER A 181 -17.17 -10.55 -18.52
N THR A 182 -17.31 -10.98 -17.26
CA THR A 182 -17.93 -10.20 -16.18
C THR A 182 -17.20 -8.88 -15.94
N LEU A 183 -15.86 -8.86 -16.04
CA LEU A 183 -15.09 -7.64 -15.88
C LEU A 183 -15.32 -6.66 -17.04
N VAL A 184 -15.45 -7.14 -18.28
CA VAL A 184 -15.78 -6.29 -19.43
C VAL A 184 -17.16 -5.66 -19.28
N GLU A 185 -18.16 -6.44 -18.89
CA GLU A 185 -19.52 -5.94 -18.60
C GLU A 185 -19.51 -4.90 -17.47
N ALA A 186 -18.72 -5.16 -16.42
CA ALA A 186 -18.54 -4.24 -15.31
C ALA A 186 -17.93 -2.91 -15.77
N TYR A 187 -16.91 -2.91 -16.65
CA TYR A 187 -16.34 -1.67 -17.21
C TYR A 187 -17.35 -0.87 -18.04
N VAL A 188 -18.16 -1.52 -18.87
CA VAL A 188 -19.18 -0.83 -19.67
C VAL A 188 -20.24 -0.21 -18.77
N SER A 189 -20.73 -0.96 -17.78
CA SER A 189 -21.69 -0.49 -16.78
C SER A 189 -21.12 0.67 -15.95
N ALA A 190 -19.85 0.56 -15.53
CA ALA A 190 -19.16 1.60 -14.78
C ALA A 190 -19.00 2.87 -15.61
N ALA A 191 -18.52 2.76 -16.86
CA ALA A 191 -18.33 3.90 -17.74
C ALA A 191 -19.62 4.69 -17.98
N GLN A 192 -20.75 4.01 -18.21
CA GLN A 192 -22.06 4.66 -18.38
C GLN A 192 -22.53 5.38 -17.10
N LYS A 193 -22.36 4.75 -15.93
CA LYS A 193 -22.76 5.37 -14.66
C LYS A 193 -21.86 6.57 -14.32
N ILE A 194 -20.57 6.44 -14.55
CA ILE A 194 -19.57 7.46 -14.23
C ILE A 194 -19.66 8.63 -15.21
N SER A 195 -19.91 8.41 -16.50
CA SER A 195 -20.10 9.50 -17.47
C SER A 195 -21.31 10.36 -17.11
N ARG A 196 -22.45 9.75 -16.78
CA ARG A 196 -23.66 10.45 -16.29
C ARG A 196 -23.39 11.27 -15.04
N LEU A 197 -22.67 10.65 -14.09
CA LEU A 197 -22.28 11.29 -12.84
C LEU A 197 -21.37 12.51 -13.09
N ALA A 198 -20.42 12.39 -14.01
CA ALA A 198 -19.45 13.43 -14.33
C ALA A 198 -20.10 14.65 -15.02
N ILE A 199 -21.05 14.39 -15.92
CA ILE A 199 -21.80 15.44 -16.62
C ILE A 199 -22.85 16.08 -15.71
N GLY A 200 -23.28 15.38 -14.66
CA GLY A 200 -24.32 15.82 -13.72
C GLY A 200 -25.72 15.72 -14.32
N GLN A 201 -26.00 14.65 -15.08
CA GLN A 201 -27.36 14.39 -15.59
C GLN A 201 -28.36 14.27 -14.44
N ALA A 202 -29.62 14.64 -14.69
CA ALA A 202 -30.69 14.47 -13.72
C ALA A 202 -30.81 12.98 -13.34
N ALA A 203 -30.42 12.64 -12.11
CA ALA A 203 -30.37 11.27 -11.66
C ALA A 203 -31.72 10.86 -11.04
N THR A 204 -32.08 9.59 -11.20
CA THR A 204 -33.19 9.01 -10.43
C THR A 204 -32.80 8.90 -8.96
N PRO A 205 -33.74 9.07 -8.01
CA PRO A 205 -33.46 8.89 -6.60
C PRO A 205 -32.77 7.55 -6.31
N SER A 206 -31.68 7.62 -5.56
CA SER A 206 -30.94 6.47 -5.07
C SER A 206 -30.67 6.61 -3.58
N LEU A 207 -30.37 5.50 -2.92
CA LEU A 207 -30.03 5.48 -1.50
C LEU A 207 -28.57 5.08 -1.33
N THR A 208 -27.78 5.94 -0.72
CA THR A 208 -26.46 5.61 -0.22
C THR A 208 -26.48 5.54 1.30
N VAL A 209 -25.90 4.48 1.87
CA VAL A 209 -25.83 4.27 3.32
C VAL A 209 -24.38 4.28 3.76
N TYR A 210 -24.04 5.21 4.64
CA TYR A 210 -22.79 5.24 5.38
C TYR A 210 -23.05 4.68 6.78
N ARG A 211 -22.21 3.73 7.20
CA ARG A 211 -22.32 3.06 8.49
C ARG A 211 -21.04 3.28 9.27
N THR A 212 -21.19 3.62 10.54
CA THR A 212 -20.06 3.64 11.47
C THR A 212 -19.71 2.18 11.79
N PRO A 213 -18.44 1.76 11.72
CA PRO A 213 -18.02 0.49 12.29
C PRO A 213 -18.46 0.37 13.76
N GLU A 214 -18.91 -0.82 14.17
CA GLU A 214 -19.47 -1.05 15.51
C GLU A 214 -18.47 -0.77 16.65
N ASP A 215 -17.18 -0.89 16.35
CA ASP A 215 -16.06 -0.62 17.24
C ASP A 215 -15.54 0.83 17.17
N THR A 216 -16.32 1.76 16.62
CA THR A 216 -15.92 3.18 16.56
C THR A 216 -16.45 3.94 17.77
N SER A 217 -15.53 4.31 18.66
CA SER A 217 -15.75 5.33 19.69
C SER A 217 -16.12 6.68 19.04
N GLN A 218 -16.85 7.54 19.72
CA GLN A 218 -17.27 8.85 19.18
C GLN A 218 -17.07 10.03 20.15
N ASP A 219 -16.19 9.85 21.15
CA ASP A 219 -15.90 10.87 22.15
C ASP A 219 -14.67 11.75 21.83
N TYR A 220 -14.21 11.72 20.58
CA TYR A 220 -13.10 12.54 20.09
C TYR A 220 -13.54 13.39 18.89
N HIS A 221 -12.80 14.47 18.65
CA HIS A 221 -12.94 15.31 17.47
C HIS A 221 -12.48 14.57 16.20
N ILE A 222 -13.23 14.66 15.10
CA ILE A 222 -12.81 14.11 13.79
C ILE A 222 -12.12 15.22 12.98
N GLU A 223 -10.92 14.95 12.46
CA GLU A 223 -10.21 15.91 11.61
C GLU A 223 -11.05 16.33 10.39
N GLY A 224 -11.16 17.64 10.15
CA GLY A 224 -11.99 18.23 9.11
C GLY A 224 -13.37 18.74 9.58
N LEU A 225 -13.81 18.36 10.78
CA LEU A 225 -15.01 18.93 11.39
C LEU A 225 -14.67 20.19 12.22
N PRO A 226 -15.65 21.04 12.57
CA PRO A 226 -15.41 22.24 13.35
C PRO A 226 -14.85 21.94 14.74
N PHE A 227 -13.96 22.80 15.25
CA PHE A 227 -13.53 22.73 16.64
C PHE A 227 -14.71 22.86 17.61
N GLY A 228 -14.62 22.16 18.74
CA GLY A 228 -15.73 22.06 19.70
C GLY A 228 -16.81 21.06 19.28
N THR A 229 -16.50 20.14 18.36
CA THR A 229 -17.33 18.98 18.01
C THR A 229 -16.66 17.66 18.42
N ARG A 230 -17.47 16.61 18.56
CA ARG A 230 -17.02 15.24 18.84
C ARG A 230 -17.87 14.22 18.07
N GLY A 231 -17.22 13.13 17.67
CA GLY A 231 -17.89 11.97 17.13
C GLY A 231 -18.57 12.21 15.78
N GLY A 232 -19.39 11.24 15.40
CA GLY A 232 -20.16 11.27 14.18
C GLY A 232 -19.39 10.79 12.95
N MET A 233 -19.58 11.46 11.82
CA MET A 233 -18.97 11.13 10.53
C MET A 233 -18.64 12.40 9.74
N LEU A 234 -17.50 12.38 9.05
CA LEU A 234 -17.21 13.27 7.91
C LEU A 234 -17.26 12.43 6.63
N ILE A 235 -18.27 12.66 5.80
CA ILE A 235 -18.58 11.85 4.62
C ILE A 235 -18.25 12.65 3.36
N ARG A 236 -17.30 12.15 2.57
CA ARG A 236 -17.12 12.62 1.19
C ARG A 236 -18.13 11.94 0.28
N HIS A 237 -19.10 12.68 -0.22
CA HIS A 237 -20.17 12.15 -1.08
C HIS A 237 -20.21 12.88 -2.42
N VAL A 238 -20.30 12.12 -3.52
CA VAL A 238 -20.59 12.70 -4.83
C VAL A 238 -22.10 12.74 -5.02
N PHE A 239 -22.67 13.94 -4.94
CA PHE A 239 -24.08 14.19 -5.24
C PHE A 239 -24.28 14.14 -6.77
N PRO A 240 -25.14 13.27 -7.30
CA PRO A 240 -25.17 12.99 -8.74
C PRO A 240 -25.79 14.08 -9.62
N SER A 241 -26.65 14.93 -9.07
CA SER A 241 -27.29 16.02 -9.83
C SER A 241 -27.71 17.16 -8.89
N ASP A 242 -28.08 18.31 -9.44
CA ASP A 242 -28.73 19.34 -8.63
C ASP A 242 -30.09 18.82 -8.16
N GLY A 243 -30.44 19.03 -6.90
CA GLY A 243 -31.73 18.56 -6.41
C GLY A 243 -31.87 18.59 -4.90
N GLU A 244 -32.99 18.02 -4.45
CA GLU A 244 -33.29 17.85 -3.04
C GLU A 244 -32.86 16.46 -2.57
N TYR A 245 -32.21 16.40 -1.41
CA TYR A 245 -31.75 15.17 -0.81
C TYR A 245 -32.32 15.06 0.61
N GLN A 246 -32.73 13.85 0.97
CA GLN A 246 -33.12 13.53 2.33
C GLN A 246 -31.94 12.84 3.02
N ILE A 247 -31.40 13.50 4.05
CA ILE A 247 -30.40 12.90 4.93
C ILE A 247 -31.15 12.31 6.13
N THR A 248 -31.03 11.01 6.32
CA THR A 248 -31.59 10.30 7.47
C THR A 248 -30.47 9.82 8.38
N ILE A 249 -30.45 10.35 9.60
CA ILE A 249 -29.46 10.02 10.61
C ILE A 249 -30.11 9.08 11.62
N THR A 250 -29.44 7.96 11.86
CA THR A 250 -29.90 6.94 12.81
C THR A 250 -28.83 6.74 13.88
N PRO A 251 -29.20 6.75 15.18
CA PRO A 251 -28.27 6.41 16.25
C PRO A 251 -27.78 4.96 16.15
N ILE A 252 -26.72 4.63 16.89
CA ILE A 252 -26.43 3.23 17.22
C ILE A 252 -27.52 2.75 18.18
N PHE A 253 -28.23 1.69 17.80
CA PHE A 253 -29.11 0.95 18.71
C PHE A 253 -28.36 -0.29 19.20
N GLY A 254 -28.22 -0.44 20.51
CA GLY A 254 -27.67 -1.66 21.10
C GLY A 254 -28.62 -2.82 20.82
N ASP A 255 -28.30 -3.61 19.80
CA ASP A 255 -29.03 -4.77 19.27
C ASP A 255 -30.58 -4.68 19.32
N ASN A 256 -31.28 -5.80 19.08
CA ASN A 256 -32.75 -5.83 19.10
C ASN A 256 -33.33 -5.82 20.54
N MET A 257 -32.49 -5.73 21.59
CA MET A 257 -32.92 -5.87 22.99
C MET A 257 -32.98 -4.55 23.77
N SER A 258 -32.33 -3.47 23.32
CA SER A 258 -32.45 -2.14 23.96
C SER A 258 -33.08 -1.08 23.04
N PRO A 259 -34.38 -0.76 23.21
CA PRO A 259 -35.03 0.32 22.45
C PRO A 259 -34.56 1.74 22.82
N GLN A 260 -33.63 1.88 23.78
CA GLN A 260 -33.21 3.18 24.35
C GLN A 260 -32.09 3.87 23.55
N GLY A 261 -31.49 3.20 22.57
CA GLY A 261 -30.33 3.73 21.84
C GLY A 261 -29.06 3.82 22.70
N PHE A 262 -27.89 3.95 22.07
CA PHE A 262 -26.62 4.15 22.75
C PHE A 262 -26.45 5.63 23.14
N GLY A 263 -26.12 5.89 24.40
CA GLY A 263 -25.87 7.23 24.97
C GLY A 263 -26.98 7.74 25.89
N SER A 264 -26.64 8.07 27.14
CA SER A 264 -27.56 8.51 28.21
C SER A 264 -27.42 9.99 28.59
N VAL A 265 -26.42 10.69 28.05
CA VAL A 265 -26.20 12.13 28.31
C VAL A 265 -27.33 12.97 27.69
N PRO A 266 -28.08 13.75 28.49
CA PRO A 266 -29.18 14.59 27.99
C PRO A 266 -28.66 15.88 27.32
N CYS A 267 -29.53 16.54 26.57
CA CYS A 267 -29.29 17.88 26.00
C CYS A 267 -28.12 17.99 24.99
N GLU A 268 -27.66 16.87 24.45
CA GLU A 268 -26.68 16.86 23.37
C GLU A 268 -27.27 17.51 22.10
N LYS A 269 -26.39 18.13 21.30
CA LYS A 269 -26.80 18.80 20.04
C LYS A 269 -26.08 18.16 18.88
N LEU A 270 -26.84 17.68 17.90
CA LEU A 270 -26.32 17.10 16.68
C LEU A 270 -26.28 18.18 15.58
N GLU A 271 -25.09 18.48 15.12
CA GLU A 271 -24.81 19.41 14.03
C GLU A 271 -24.69 18.64 12.71
N VAL A 272 -25.37 19.14 11.68
CA VAL A 272 -25.19 18.68 10.30
C VAL A 272 -24.58 19.81 9.49
N LEU A 273 -23.51 19.49 8.75
CA LEU A 273 -22.73 20.42 7.96
C LEU A 273 -22.66 19.94 6.51
N LEU A 274 -22.67 20.89 5.58
CA LEU A 274 -22.33 20.66 4.18
C LEU A 274 -21.20 21.62 3.81
N ASP A 275 -20.08 21.07 3.35
CA ASP A 275 -18.85 21.79 3.00
C ASP A 275 -18.35 22.73 4.12
N GLY A 276 -18.51 22.30 5.37
CA GLY A 276 -18.11 23.04 6.56
C GLY A 276 -19.11 24.11 7.02
N GLU A 277 -20.18 24.36 6.27
CA GLU A 277 -21.27 25.25 6.70
C GLU A 277 -22.36 24.45 7.43
N ARG A 278 -22.75 24.91 8.62
CA ARG A 278 -23.85 24.33 9.39
C ARG A 278 -25.17 24.54 8.66
N ILE A 279 -25.80 23.45 8.26
CA ILE A 279 -27.13 23.48 7.62
C ILE A 279 -28.26 23.18 8.59
N GLU A 280 -28.00 22.42 9.65
CA GLU A 280 -28.99 22.08 10.67
C GLU A 280 -28.33 21.87 12.04
N LEU A 281 -29.06 22.20 13.11
CA LEU A 281 -28.68 21.89 14.49
C LEU A 281 -29.89 21.27 15.20
N LEU A 282 -29.80 20.00 15.52
CA LEU A 282 -30.87 19.20 16.09
C LEU A 282 -30.61 18.96 17.59
N ASP A 283 -31.66 19.06 18.41
CA ASP A 283 -31.60 18.57 19.79
C ASP A 283 -31.64 17.03 19.77
N TRP A 284 -30.67 16.40 20.42
CA TRP A 284 -30.62 14.96 20.52
C TRP A 284 -31.61 14.46 21.57
N GLN A 285 -32.61 13.68 21.15
CA GLN A 285 -33.66 13.16 22.03
C GLN A 285 -33.52 11.68 22.39
N GLY A 286 -32.40 11.03 22.03
CA GLY A 286 -32.17 9.61 22.31
C GLY A 286 -33.10 8.66 21.54
N GLY A 287 -32.85 7.35 21.65
CA GLY A 287 -33.79 6.32 21.22
C GLY A 287 -34.85 6.09 22.30
N GLY A 288 -36.13 5.99 21.91
CA GLY A 288 -37.21 5.36 22.68
C GLY A 288 -37.35 5.61 24.20
N ARG A 289 -38.45 6.29 24.59
CA ARG A 289 -39.09 6.36 25.92
C ARG A 289 -38.40 7.16 27.04
N THR A 290 -37.25 7.78 26.83
CA THR A 290 -36.70 8.72 27.82
C THR A 290 -37.58 9.99 27.87
N PRO A 291 -38.00 10.48 29.05
CA PRO A 291 -38.70 11.76 29.14
C PRO A 291 -37.83 12.84 28.49
N PRO A 292 -38.38 13.69 27.60
CA PRO A 292 -37.60 14.76 27.00
C PRO A 292 -37.02 15.64 28.10
N ALA A 293 -35.69 15.64 28.22
CA ALA A 293 -35.01 16.54 29.14
C ALA A 293 -35.38 17.99 28.77
N ASN A 294 -35.71 18.81 29.77
CA ASN A 294 -36.16 20.18 29.55
C ASN A 294 -34.94 21.10 29.27
N CYS A 295 -34.41 21.00 28.05
CA CYS A 295 -33.12 21.61 27.65
C CYS A 295 -33.25 23.02 27.01
N GLY A 296 -34.41 23.67 27.10
CA GLY A 296 -34.60 25.07 26.65
C GLY A 296 -34.66 25.33 25.13
N GLY A 297 -34.67 24.28 24.28
CA GLY A 297 -34.83 24.38 22.81
C GLY A 297 -36.29 24.39 22.32
N ARG A 298 -36.54 24.81 21.07
CA ARG A 298 -37.88 24.84 20.47
C ARG A 298 -38.41 23.41 20.32
N ARG A 299 -39.48 23.08 21.07
CA ARG A 299 -40.14 21.76 21.05
C ARG A 299 -40.53 21.36 19.62
N VAL A 300 -39.99 20.25 19.13
CA VAL A 300 -40.59 19.53 18.00
C VAL A 300 -41.85 18.86 18.55
N ALA A 301 -43.02 19.20 17.99
CA ALA A 301 -44.29 18.66 18.45
C ALA A 301 -44.24 17.13 18.39
N ALA A 302 -44.55 16.48 19.52
CA ALA A 302 -44.78 15.05 19.54
C ALA A 302 -45.95 14.73 18.60
N VAL A 303 -45.68 13.97 17.55
CA VAL A 303 -46.73 13.41 16.69
C VAL A 303 -47.58 12.50 17.59
N GLN A 304 -48.82 12.91 17.86
CA GLN A 304 -49.79 12.07 18.56
C GLN A 304 -50.04 10.82 17.72
N SER A 305 -49.60 9.68 18.23
CA SER A 305 -49.84 8.37 17.64
C SER A 305 -51.33 8.03 17.74
N GLY A 306 -52.06 8.36 16.68
CA GLY A 306 -53.43 7.94 16.48
C GLY A 306 -53.58 7.35 15.08
N GLN A 307 -52.88 6.25 14.78
CA GLN A 307 -53.20 5.33 13.67
C GLN A 307 -52.30 4.08 13.73
N THR A 308 -52.93 2.94 14.00
CA THR A 308 -52.56 1.57 13.55
C THR A 308 -51.06 1.16 13.61
N GLY A 309 -50.65 0.60 14.75
CA GLY A 309 -50.07 -0.75 14.83
C GLY A 309 -48.73 -1.13 14.15
N GLN A 310 -48.02 -0.28 13.41
CA GLN A 310 -46.79 -0.72 12.72
C GLN A 310 -45.56 0.20 12.80
N ASP A 311 -45.63 1.37 13.44
CA ASP A 311 -44.50 2.32 13.52
C ASP A 311 -43.85 2.36 14.92
N LEU A 312 -43.38 1.18 15.38
CA LEU A 312 -42.67 1.06 16.67
C LEU A 312 -41.27 1.71 16.59
N GLY A 313 -41.20 2.99 16.96
CA GLY A 313 -40.17 3.49 17.89
C GLY A 313 -38.74 3.70 17.39
N ARG A 314 -38.51 4.01 16.10
CA ARG A 314 -37.20 4.50 15.63
C ARG A 314 -37.28 5.99 15.30
N THR A 315 -36.80 6.84 16.19
CA THR A 315 -36.61 8.30 15.99
C THR A 315 -35.48 8.56 14.98
N SER A 316 -35.69 8.21 13.70
CA SER A 316 -34.77 8.61 12.64
C SER A 316 -34.90 10.13 12.42
N MET A 317 -33.80 10.88 12.57
CA MET A 317 -33.78 12.31 12.27
C MET A 317 -33.67 12.47 10.77
N LYS A 318 -34.64 13.16 10.16
CA LYS A 318 -34.71 13.39 8.71
C LYS A 318 -34.59 14.87 8.43
N ILE A 319 -33.59 15.25 7.64
CA ILE A 319 -33.43 16.61 7.13
C ILE A 319 -33.55 16.58 5.61
N ARG A 320 -34.12 17.64 5.03
CA ARG A 320 -34.14 17.84 3.59
C ARG A 320 -33.22 19.00 3.25
N ILE A 321 -32.32 18.76 2.31
CA ILE A 321 -31.32 19.72 1.88
C ILE A 321 -31.43 19.89 0.36
N SER A 322 -31.19 21.10 -0.14
CA SER A 322 -30.97 21.33 -1.56
C SER A 322 -29.47 21.51 -1.77
N THR A 323 -28.87 20.71 -2.65
CA THR A 323 -27.45 20.85 -2.98
C THR A 323 -27.19 20.74 -4.48
N LYS A 324 -26.01 21.20 -4.87
CA LYS A 324 -25.47 21.09 -6.21
C LYS A 324 -24.82 19.72 -6.43
N ALA A 325 -24.68 19.35 -7.70
CA ALA A 325 -23.96 18.14 -8.05
C ALA A 325 -22.45 18.28 -7.81
N GLY A 326 -21.80 17.15 -7.51
CA GLY A 326 -20.36 17.08 -7.32
C GLY A 326 -19.95 16.49 -6.00
N LEU A 327 -18.64 16.49 -5.75
CA LEU A 327 -18.07 16.05 -4.49
C LEU A 327 -18.31 17.12 -3.42
N HIS A 328 -18.95 16.72 -2.33
CA HIS A 328 -19.22 17.55 -1.15
C HIS A 328 -18.84 16.80 0.13
N ASP A 329 -18.49 17.55 1.15
CA ASP A 329 -18.19 17.03 2.48
C ASP A 329 -19.41 17.20 3.39
N LEU A 330 -20.09 16.09 3.71
CA LEU A 330 -21.22 16.04 4.64
C LEU A 330 -20.72 15.67 6.04
N GLY A 331 -20.73 16.64 6.95
CA GLY A 331 -20.44 16.43 8.36
C GLY A 331 -21.71 16.12 9.16
N VAL A 332 -21.69 15.11 10.00
CA VAL A 332 -22.75 14.83 10.99
C VAL A 332 -22.05 14.57 12.31
N THR A 333 -22.18 15.45 13.29
CA THR A 333 -21.34 15.41 14.51
C THR A 333 -22.05 16.03 15.71
N PHE A 334 -21.60 15.72 16.93
CA PHE A 334 -22.15 16.33 18.13
C PHE A 334 -21.34 17.55 18.53
N LEU A 335 -22.02 18.59 19.01
CA LEU A 335 -21.34 19.67 19.72
C LEU A 335 -20.77 19.10 21.02
N GLN A 336 -19.49 19.37 21.27
CA GLN A 336 -18.86 19.08 22.55
C GLN A 336 -19.30 20.15 23.56
N THR A 337 -20.47 19.94 24.17
CA THR A 337 -21.12 20.95 25.02
C THR A 337 -20.58 21.01 26.45
N ASN A 338 -19.87 19.99 26.91
CA ASN A 338 -19.23 19.95 28.22
C ASN A 338 -17.87 19.23 28.17
N PHE A 339 -16.95 19.69 29.02
CA PHE A 339 -15.66 19.04 29.31
C PHE A 339 -15.63 18.49 30.74
N ALA A 340 -16.80 18.44 31.40
CA ALA A 340 -16.89 17.96 32.76
C ALA A 340 -16.50 16.47 32.77
N PRO A 341 -15.65 16.02 33.72
CA PRO A 341 -15.39 14.60 33.87
C PRO A 341 -16.72 13.89 34.14
N ILE A 342 -16.91 12.76 33.49
CA ILE A 342 -18.02 11.87 33.82
C ILE A 342 -17.78 11.39 35.27
N LEU A 343 -18.76 11.63 36.15
CA LEU A 343 -18.68 11.28 37.57
C LEU A 343 -19.11 9.83 37.83
N ASP A 344 -18.73 8.94 36.92
CA ASP A 344 -18.99 7.52 37.08
C ASP A 344 -18.06 6.92 38.14
N LEU A 345 -18.54 5.87 38.81
CA LEU A 345 -17.78 5.18 39.84
C LEU A 345 -16.60 4.40 39.25
N ASP A 346 -16.78 3.89 38.02
CA ASP A 346 -15.80 3.08 37.32
C ASP A 346 -15.05 3.89 36.26
N GLN A 347 -13.78 3.57 36.06
CA GLN A 347 -12.97 4.17 35.00
C GLN A 347 -13.39 3.62 33.64
N HIS A 348 -13.75 4.52 32.71
CA HIS A 348 -14.06 4.17 31.32
C HIS A 348 -12.86 3.56 30.60
N PHE A 349 -13.15 2.58 29.75
CA PHE A 349 -12.25 2.16 28.68
C PHE A 349 -12.13 3.28 27.64
N MET A 350 -11.05 3.24 26.86
CA MET A 350 -10.85 4.15 25.73
C MET A 350 -11.84 3.89 24.57
N ARG A 351 -12.48 2.72 24.56
CA ARG A 351 -13.55 2.38 23.62
C ARG A 351 -14.90 2.47 24.30
N ASP A 352 -15.84 3.10 23.63
CA ASP A 352 -17.16 3.35 24.20
C ASP A 352 -18.06 2.10 24.08
N THR A 353 -17.88 1.25 23.06
CA THR A 353 -18.79 0.14 22.70
C THR A 353 -18.19 -1.26 22.92
N VAL A 354 -18.08 -1.73 24.16
CA VAL A 354 -17.52 -3.08 24.47
C VAL A 354 -18.60 -4.19 24.49
N GLN A 355 -19.83 -3.87 24.89
CA GLN A 355 -20.98 -4.78 24.94
C GLN A 355 -22.19 -4.16 24.22
N THR A 356 -23.17 -4.99 23.82
CA THR A 356 -24.33 -4.56 23.01
C THR A 356 -25.40 -3.77 23.80
N GLY A 357 -25.07 -3.22 24.96
CA GLY A 357 -25.96 -2.40 25.79
C GLY A 357 -25.20 -1.52 26.79
N PRO A 358 -25.89 -0.59 27.47
CA PRO A 358 -25.26 0.24 28.49
C PRO A 358 -24.74 -0.64 29.63
N THR A 359 -23.45 -0.55 29.92
CA THR A 359 -22.87 -1.20 31.10
C THR A 359 -23.28 -0.42 32.35
N PRO A 360 -23.94 -1.05 33.34
CA PRO A 360 -24.31 -0.36 34.58
C PRO A 360 -23.10 0.33 35.22
N GLY A 361 -23.26 1.59 35.63
CA GLY A 361 -22.16 2.39 36.19
C GLY A 361 -21.42 3.25 35.16
N PHE A 362 -21.63 3.05 33.85
CA PHE A 362 -21.04 3.88 32.79
C PHE A 362 -22.09 4.76 32.10
N THR A 363 -21.75 6.04 31.96
CA THR A 363 -22.48 7.07 31.23
C THR A 363 -21.84 7.21 29.86
N TYR A 364 -22.58 6.89 28.80
CA TYR A 364 -22.09 7.02 27.43
C TYR A 364 -22.68 8.26 26.77
N PHE A 365 -21.90 8.89 25.93
CA PHE A 365 -22.41 9.90 25.02
C PHE A 365 -23.15 9.25 23.83
N PRO A 366 -24.04 9.98 23.14
CA PRO A 366 -24.71 9.49 21.96
C PRO A 366 -23.77 9.37 20.76
N HIS A 367 -24.04 8.35 19.92
CA HIS A 367 -23.27 8.03 18.72
C HIS A 367 -24.16 8.09 17.46
N VAL A 368 -23.57 8.54 16.36
CA VAL A 368 -24.16 8.39 15.02
C VAL A 368 -23.87 6.97 14.52
N GLY A 369 -24.92 6.19 14.25
CA GLY A 369 -24.76 4.82 13.74
C GLY A 369 -24.73 4.75 12.22
N THR A 370 -25.72 5.39 11.58
CA THR A 370 -25.79 5.44 10.12
C THR A 370 -26.23 6.80 9.63
N VAL A 371 -25.67 7.22 8.49
CA VAL A 371 -26.12 8.36 7.71
C VAL A 371 -26.56 7.84 6.35
N ARG A 372 -27.84 8.03 6.04
CA ARG A 372 -28.45 7.63 4.77
C ARG A 372 -28.69 8.88 3.95
N ILE A 373 -28.20 8.89 2.72
CA ILE A 373 -28.43 9.95 1.74
C ILE A 373 -29.37 9.39 0.68
N GLU A 374 -30.57 9.95 0.59
CA GLU A 374 -31.60 9.55 -0.38
C GLU A 374 -31.91 10.72 -1.31
N GLY A 375 -31.88 10.47 -2.61
CA GLY A 375 -32.12 11.50 -3.63
C GLY A 375 -31.27 11.27 -4.87
N PRO A 376 -31.28 12.20 -5.84
CA PRO A 376 -31.97 13.48 -5.80
C PRO A 376 -33.48 13.35 -6.04
N TYR A 377 -34.30 14.05 -5.26
CA TYR A 377 -35.67 14.39 -5.60
C TYR A 377 -35.68 15.72 -6.35
N ASN A 378 -36.69 15.93 -7.22
CA ASN A 378 -36.77 17.14 -8.05
C ASN A 378 -35.47 17.41 -8.82
N ALA A 379 -34.84 16.32 -9.29
CA ALA A 379 -33.53 16.33 -9.90
C ALA A 379 -33.48 17.24 -11.14
N LYS A 380 -32.45 18.07 -11.21
CA LYS A 380 -32.13 18.93 -12.35
C LYS A 380 -30.73 18.59 -12.83
N GLN A 381 -30.52 18.75 -14.13
CA GLN A 381 -29.19 18.68 -14.71
C GLN A 381 -28.31 19.76 -14.06
N ALA A 382 -27.13 19.38 -13.61
CA ALA A 382 -26.20 20.29 -12.97
C ALA A 382 -25.68 21.33 -13.97
N GLU A 383 -25.73 22.61 -13.60
CA GLU A 383 -25.14 23.67 -14.42
C GLU A 383 -23.63 23.76 -14.21
N ASP A 384 -23.17 23.51 -12.99
CA ASP A 384 -21.78 23.58 -12.55
C ASP A 384 -21.47 22.51 -11.49
N SER A 385 -20.28 21.94 -11.56
CA SER A 385 -19.73 20.98 -10.59
C SER A 385 -18.21 20.91 -10.77
N PRO A 386 -17.43 20.44 -9.79
CA PRO A 386 -15.99 20.25 -9.96
C PRO A 386 -15.65 19.40 -11.20
N SER A 387 -16.43 18.34 -11.44
CA SER A 387 -16.31 17.50 -12.64
C SER A 387 -16.62 18.23 -13.93
N ARG A 388 -17.71 18.99 -13.98
CA ARG A 388 -18.07 19.80 -15.15
C ARG A 388 -17.01 20.85 -15.46
N ARG A 389 -16.40 21.48 -14.45
CA ARG A 389 -15.30 22.44 -14.65
C ARG A 389 -14.06 21.78 -15.26
N LYS A 390 -13.77 20.52 -14.93
CA LYS A 390 -12.70 19.74 -15.58
C LYS A 390 -13.02 19.33 -17.01
N ILE A 391 -14.27 18.94 -17.28
CA ILE A 391 -14.70 18.46 -18.60
C ILE A 391 -14.89 19.62 -19.59
N PHE A 392 -15.71 20.61 -19.22
CA PHE A 392 -16.18 21.68 -20.10
C PHE A 392 -15.20 22.86 -20.12
N ILE A 393 -14.01 22.66 -20.69
CA ILE A 393 -12.98 23.69 -20.88
C ILE A 393 -13.34 24.79 -21.90
N CYS A 394 -14.49 24.66 -22.55
CA CYS A 394 -15.18 25.68 -23.31
C CYS A 394 -16.70 25.42 -23.23
N ARG A 395 -17.49 26.44 -23.54
CA ARG A 395 -18.94 26.32 -23.74
C ARG A 395 -19.31 27.01 -25.06
N PRO A 396 -20.10 26.38 -25.93
CA PRO A 396 -20.51 27.00 -27.19
C PRO A 396 -21.47 28.16 -26.92
N THR A 397 -21.27 29.29 -27.60
CA THR A 397 -22.16 30.45 -27.54
C THR A 397 -23.25 30.41 -28.59
N THR A 398 -22.99 29.74 -29.71
CA THR A 398 -23.96 29.52 -30.79
C THR A 398 -23.92 28.05 -31.24
N PRO A 399 -24.99 27.54 -31.90
CA PRO A 399 -24.99 26.19 -32.46
C PRO A 399 -23.83 25.91 -33.43
N ALA A 400 -23.34 26.95 -34.12
CA ALA A 400 -22.20 26.82 -35.04
C ALA A 400 -20.87 26.53 -34.30
N ASP A 401 -20.74 26.96 -33.04
CA ASP A 401 -19.54 26.77 -32.22
C ASP A 401 -19.47 25.39 -31.57
N GLU A 402 -20.61 24.66 -31.51
CA GLU A 402 -20.71 23.38 -30.79
C GLU A 402 -19.66 22.36 -31.25
N THR A 403 -19.55 22.14 -32.57
CA THR A 403 -18.63 21.12 -33.10
C THR A 403 -17.16 21.44 -32.76
N ALA A 404 -16.77 22.71 -32.84
CA ALA A 404 -15.41 23.15 -32.52
C ALA A 404 -15.12 23.02 -31.01
N CYS A 405 -16.08 23.41 -30.16
CA CYS A 405 -15.94 23.27 -28.72
C CYS A 405 -15.94 21.80 -28.26
N ALA A 406 -16.83 20.96 -28.80
CA ALA A 406 -16.86 19.53 -28.52
C ALA A 406 -15.54 18.85 -28.89
N ARG A 407 -14.98 19.17 -30.06
CA ARG A 407 -13.67 18.68 -30.49
C ARG A 407 -12.56 19.07 -29.52
N LYS A 408 -12.59 20.31 -28.99
CA LYS A 408 -11.62 20.79 -28.01
C LYS A 408 -11.75 20.04 -26.68
N ILE A 409 -12.97 19.84 -26.17
CA ILE A 409 -13.24 19.08 -24.94
C ILE A 409 -12.79 17.63 -25.09
N ILE A 410 -13.21 16.95 -26.16
CA ILE A 410 -12.89 15.54 -26.41
C ILE A 410 -11.39 15.36 -26.61
N SER A 411 -10.71 16.29 -27.29
CA SER A 411 -9.24 16.27 -27.41
C SER A 411 -8.56 16.38 -26.05
N ASN A 412 -9.05 17.26 -25.16
CA ASN A 412 -8.51 17.39 -23.81
C ASN A 412 -8.73 16.13 -22.96
N LEU A 413 -9.95 15.57 -22.98
CA LEU A 413 -10.27 14.33 -22.28
C LEU A 413 -9.44 13.15 -22.80
N ALA A 414 -9.37 12.97 -24.12
CA ALA A 414 -8.58 11.91 -24.74
C ALA A 414 -7.09 12.06 -24.44
N THR A 415 -6.58 13.30 -24.37
CA THR A 415 -5.17 13.56 -24.05
C THR A 415 -4.80 13.00 -22.68
N HIS A 416 -5.64 13.26 -21.67
CA HIS A 416 -5.43 12.80 -20.31
C HIS A 416 -5.77 11.32 -20.13
N ALA A 417 -6.92 10.88 -20.65
CA ALA A 417 -7.40 9.51 -20.51
C ALA A 417 -6.51 8.49 -21.23
N PHE A 418 -5.97 8.84 -22.41
CA PHE A 418 -5.03 8.00 -23.16
C PHE A 418 -3.57 8.34 -22.87
N ARG A 419 -3.32 9.28 -21.94
CA ARG A 419 -2.01 9.61 -21.35
C ARG A 419 -0.97 10.07 -22.37
N ARG A 420 -1.44 10.69 -23.45
CA ARG A 420 -0.61 11.19 -24.56
C ARG A 420 -1.35 12.29 -25.32
N PRO A 421 -0.67 13.18 -26.05
CA PRO A 421 -1.36 14.10 -26.95
C PRO A 421 -2.35 13.36 -27.87
N ALA A 422 -3.61 13.79 -27.85
CA ALA A 422 -4.64 13.20 -28.70
C ALA A 422 -4.29 13.39 -30.17
N ILE A 423 -4.42 12.32 -30.97
CA ILE A 423 -4.27 12.41 -32.44
C ILE A 423 -5.64 12.58 -33.09
N ASN A 424 -5.68 13.13 -34.31
CA ASN A 424 -6.93 13.37 -35.02
C ASN A 424 -7.80 12.12 -35.14
N ALA A 425 -7.20 10.95 -35.39
CA ALA A 425 -7.94 9.69 -35.49
C ALA A 425 -8.68 9.30 -34.19
N ASP A 426 -8.07 9.56 -33.02
CA ASP A 426 -8.75 9.32 -31.75
C ASP A 426 -9.94 10.27 -31.60
N VAL A 427 -9.73 11.55 -31.89
CA VAL A 427 -10.74 12.59 -31.73
C VAL A 427 -11.89 12.38 -32.72
N ASP A 428 -11.61 12.05 -33.98
CA ASP A 428 -12.62 11.81 -35.01
C ASP A 428 -13.49 10.60 -34.67
N SER A 429 -12.89 9.52 -34.16
CA SER A 429 -13.63 8.35 -33.68
C SER A 429 -14.55 8.71 -32.51
N LEU A 430 -14.06 9.48 -31.53
CA LEU A 430 -14.86 9.91 -30.38
C LEU A 430 -15.92 10.96 -30.75
N MET A 431 -15.64 11.82 -31.74
CA MET A 431 -16.60 12.79 -32.27
C MET A 431 -17.82 12.11 -32.90
N ALA A 432 -17.69 10.89 -33.44
CA ALA A 432 -18.84 10.13 -33.94
C ALA A 432 -19.82 9.78 -32.80
N PHE A 433 -19.32 9.39 -31.62
CA PHE A 433 -20.15 9.14 -30.44
C PHE A 433 -20.78 10.42 -29.90
N TYR A 434 -20.05 11.54 -29.97
CA TYR A 434 -20.62 12.85 -29.67
C TYR A 434 -21.78 13.20 -30.61
N GLN A 435 -21.59 13.03 -31.92
CA GLN A 435 -22.63 13.32 -32.91
C GLN A 435 -23.86 12.46 -32.69
N GLU A 436 -23.69 11.19 -32.34
CA GLU A 436 -24.82 10.31 -32.05
C GLU A 436 -25.59 10.75 -30.80
N GLY A 437 -24.90 11.02 -29.68
CA GLY A 437 -25.56 11.55 -28.48
C GLY A 437 -26.21 12.91 -28.71
N ARG A 438 -25.59 13.76 -29.54
CA ARG A 438 -26.09 15.09 -29.87
C ARG A 438 -27.32 15.08 -30.77
N ARG A 439 -27.48 14.07 -31.63
CA ARG A 439 -28.68 13.91 -32.50
C ARG A 439 -29.94 13.70 -31.68
N GLU A 440 -29.82 12.97 -30.58
CA GLU A 440 -30.96 12.55 -29.77
C GLU A 440 -31.23 13.48 -28.58
N ALA A 441 -30.28 14.36 -28.24
CA ALA A 441 -30.35 15.21 -27.05
C ALA A 441 -29.51 16.51 -27.15
N LYS A 442 -29.01 17.04 -26.03
CA LYS A 442 -28.29 18.32 -25.94
C LYS A 442 -26.78 18.17 -26.21
N PHE A 443 -26.07 19.29 -26.22
CA PHE A 443 -24.60 19.35 -26.33
C PHE A 443 -23.91 18.44 -25.30
N GLU A 444 -24.33 18.51 -24.05
CA GLU A 444 -23.76 17.76 -22.93
C GLU A 444 -23.93 16.24 -23.08
N ASP A 445 -25.04 15.79 -23.66
CA ASP A 445 -25.32 14.35 -23.87
C ASP A 445 -24.41 13.76 -24.95
N GLY A 446 -24.05 14.55 -25.96
CA GLY A 446 -22.99 14.19 -26.89
C GLY A 446 -21.64 14.01 -26.17
N ILE A 447 -21.28 14.95 -25.28
CA ILE A 447 -20.03 14.85 -24.51
C ILE A 447 -20.06 13.64 -23.56
N GLU A 448 -21.21 13.33 -22.96
CA GLU A 448 -21.40 12.13 -22.14
C GLU A 448 -21.09 10.86 -22.92
N ASN A 449 -21.68 10.69 -24.10
CA ASN A 449 -21.47 9.49 -24.92
C ASN A 449 -20.01 9.35 -25.35
N ALA A 450 -19.36 10.46 -25.71
CA ALA A 450 -17.92 10.44 -26.00
C ALA A 450 -17.10 10.05 -24.76
N LEU A 451 -17.45 10.57 -23.57
CA LEU A 451 -16.77 10.22 -22.31
C LEU A 451 -16.99 8.74 -21.94
N ALA A 452 -18.21 8.21 -22.05
CA ALA A 452 -18.50 6.80 -21.84
C ALA A 452 -17.66 5.92 -22.78
N ARG A 453 -17.49 6.35 -24.04
CA ARG A 453 -16.62 5.66 -25.00
C ARG A 453 -15.14 5.74 -24.61
N ILE A 454 -14.67 6.88 -24.10
CA ILE A 454 -13.29 7.01 -23.57
C ILE A 454 -13.08 6.03 -22.41
N LEU A 455 -13.99 5.98 -21.44
CA LEU A 455 -13.87 5.15 -20.23
C LEU A 455 -13.97 3.64 -20.50
N THR A 456 -14.48 3.24 -21.68
CA THR A 456 -14.51 1.84 -22.15
C THR A 456 -13.40 1.53 -23.16
N ASP A 457 -12.61 2.51 -23.57
CA ASP A 457 -11.58 2.29 -24.59
C ASP A 457 -10.42 1.45 -24.03
N PRO A 458 -9.89 0.48 -24.81
CA PRO A 458 -8.68 -0.23 -24.42
C PRO A 458 -7.49 0.71 -24.11
N LYS A 459 -7.37 1.86 -24.77
CA LYS A 459 -6.32 2.86 -24.47
C LYS A 459 -6.49 3.54 -23.13
N PHE A 460 -7.71 3.52 -22.54
CA PHE A 460 -7.98 3.99 -21.19
C PHE A 460 -7.82 2.88 -20.16
N ILE A 461 -8.36 1.69 -20.42
CA ILE A 461 -8.34 0.55 -19.50
C ILE A 461 -6.94 -0.06 -19.38
N TYR A 462 -6.15 -0.04 -20.45
CA TYR A 462 -4.80 -0.61 -20.49
C TYR A 462 -3.73 0.45 -20.70
N ARG A 463 -2.56 0.18 -20.13
CA ARG A 463 -1.30 0.88 -20.40
C ARG A 463 -0.57 0.11 -21.50
N ILE A 464 -0.98 0.37 -22.74
CA ILE A 464 -0.42 -0.28 -23.93
C ILE A 464 0.82 0.48 -24.35
N GLU A 465 1.95 -0.22 -24.42
CA GLU A 465 3.22 0.36 -24.84
C GLU A 465 3.49 0.01 -26.30
N ALA A 466 3.79 1.01 -27.11
CA ALA A 466 3.86 0.84 -28.56
C ALA A 466 5.19 0.19 -28.98
N GLU A 467 5.09 -0.87 -29.78
CA GLU A 467 6.26 -1.45 -30.45
C GLU A 467 6.70 -0.54 -31.61
N PRO A 468 7.99 -0.18 -31.71
CA PRO A 468 8.49 0.53 -32.89
C PRO A 468 8.35 -0.33 -34.15
N PRO A 469 8.08 0.29 -35.32
CA PRO A 469 8.07 -0.44 -36.58
C PRO A 469 9.45 -1.07 -36.83
N ASN A 470 9.47 -2.28 -37.39
CA ASN A 470 10.66 -3.02 -37.82
C ASN A 470 11.57 -3.64 -36.72
N VAL A 471 11.13 -3.70 -35.46
CA VAL A 471 11.85 -4.46 -34.42
C VAL A 471 11.66 -5.98 -34.66
N LYS A 472 12.75 -6.76 -34.60
CA LYS A 472 12.70 -8.21 -34.76
C LYS A 472 12.24 -8.91 -33.48
N GLN A 473 11.66 -10.10 -33.59
CA GLN A 473 11.28 -10.90 -32.42
C GLN A 473 12.51 -11.18 -31.54
N GLY A 474 12.39 -11.02 -30.22
CA GLY A 474 13.50 -11.15 -29.27
C GLY A 474 14.48 -9.98 -29.24
N GLU A 475 14.31 -8.95 -30.08
CA GLU A 475 15.14 -7.75 -30.05
C GLU A 475 14.62 -6.77 -28.98
N THR A 476 15.55 -6.15 -28.24
CA THR A 476 15.20 -5.12 -27.25
C THR A 476 15.05 -3.75 -27.92
N TYR A 477 14.03 -2.99 -27.53
CA TYR A 477 13.78 -1.65 -28.02
C TYR A 477 13.52 -0.67 -26.88
N ARG A 478 13.73 0.62 -27.14
CA ARG A 478 13.47 1.67 -26.15
C ARG A 478 11.99 1.97 -26.06
N VAL A 479 11.48 2.05 -24.84
CA VAL A 479 10.12 2.54 -24.54
C VAL A 479 10.00 3.98 -25.03
N SER A 480 8.90 4.31 -25.68
CA SER A 480 8.67 5.66 -26.19
C SER A 480 8.62 6.67 -25.03
N ASP A 481 8.92 7.95 -25.29
CA ASP A 481 8.86 8.98 -24.24
C ASP A 481 7.45 9.10 -23.63
N ILE A 482 6.40 8.86 -24.43
CA ILE A 482 5.00 8.83 -24.00
C ILE A 482 4.72 7.67 -23.05
N ASP A 483 5.14 6.46 -23.43
CA ASP A 483 4.96 5.27 -22.60
C ASP A 483 5.79 5.36 -21.32
N LEU A 484 6.99 5.97 -21.41
CA LEU A 484 7.83 6.23 -20.25
C LEU A 484 7.19 7.24 -19.28
N ALA A 485 6.52 8.28 -19.78
CA ALA A 485 5.73 9.17 -18.93
C ALA A 485 4.60 8.45 -18.18
N SER A 486 3.90 7.53 -18.86
CA SER A 486 2.90 6.67 -18.24
C SER A 486 3.52 5.74 -17.18
N ARG A 487 4.67 5.10 -17.47
CA ARG A 487 5.39 4.30 -16.47
C ARG A 487 5.74 5.11 -15.22
N LEU A 488 6.28 6.33 -15.40
CA LEU A 488 6.64 7.23 -14.30
C LEU A 488 5.43 7.64 -13.46
N SER A 489 4.31 8.03 -14.09
CA SER A 489 3.14 8.53 -13.37
C SER A 489 2.48 7.45 -12.53
N PHE A 490 2.35 6.22 -13.05
CA PHE A 490 1.77 5.13 -12.28
C PHE A 490 2.72 4.58 -11.22
N PHE A 491 4.03 4.60 -11.49
CA PHE A 491 5.01 4.24 -10.47
C PHE A 491 4.99 5.22 -9.29
N LEU A 492 5.02 6.53 -9.54
CA LEU A 492 5.19 7.53 -8.46
C LEU A 492 3.88 8.06 -7.89
N TRP A 493 2.81 8.12 -8.69
CA TRP A 493 1.53 8.74 -8.31
C TRP A 493 0.33 7.78 -8.43
N SER A 494 0.52 6.56 -8.95
CA SER A 494 -0.56 5.57 -9.17
C SER A 494 -1.75 6.12 -9.97
N THR A 495 -1.49 7.02 -10.92
CA THR A 495 -2.49 7.75 -11.72
C THR A 495 -1.87 8.32 -13.01
N ILE A 496 -2.66 9.06 -13.80
CA ILE A 496 -2.26 9.67 -15.08
C ILE A 496 -1.11 10.70 -14.91
N PRO A 497 -0.27 10.89 -15.95
CA PRO A 497 0.71 11.97 -15.98
C PRO A 497 0.01 13.33 -16.02
N ASP A 498 0.66 14.35 -15.47
CA ASP A 498 0.19 15.73 -15.56
C ASP A 498 0.56 16.38 -16.90
N ASP A 499 0.01 17.57 -17.17
CA ASP A 499 0.23 18.32 -18.41
C ASP A 499 1.71 18.55 -18.72
N GLU A 500 2.52 18.82 -17.68
CA GLU A 500 3.96 19.03 -17.86
C GLU A 500 4.64 17.76 -18.37
N LEU A 501 4.36 16.61 -17.75
CA LEU A 501 4.97 15.34 -18.13
C LEU A 501 4.48 14.87 -19.51
N ILE A 502 3.18 15.02 -19.82
CA ILE A 502 2.61 14.75 -21.16
C ILE A 502 3.32 15.62 -22.21
N ARG A 503 3.48 16.92 -21.95
CA ARG A 503 4.12 17.85 -22.88
C ARG A 503 5.60 17.53 -23.09
N VAL A 504 6.35 17.26 -22.03
CA VAL A 504 7.79 16.91 -22.11
C VAL A 504 7.99 15.61 -22.90
N ALA A 505 7.14 14.61 -22.64
CA ALA A 505 7.15 13.35 -23.35
C ALA A 505 6.75 13.50 -24.83
N GLY A 506 5.71 14.29 -25.13
CA GLY A 506 5.28 14.60 -26.50
C GLY A 506 6.34 15.35 -27.32
N GLN A 507 7.24 16.08 -26.65
CA GLN A 507 8.41 16.72 -27.28
C GLN A 507 9.61 15.78 -27.47
N GLY A 508 9.53 14.52 -27.04
CA GLY A 508 10.63 13.56 -27.12
C GLY A 508 11.84 13.91 -26.26
N LYS A 509 11.63 14.70 -25.19
CA LYS A 509 12.71 15.18 -24.30
C LYS A 509 12.95 14.28 -23.10
N LEU A 510 12.01 13.39 -22.76
CA LEU A 510 12.09 12.54 -21.57
C LEU A 510 13.19 11.46 -21.70
N ARG A 511 13.66 11.19 -22.91
CA ARG A 511 14.85 10.35 -23.16
C ARG A 511 16.17 10.97 -22.70
N ASP A 512 16.22 12.29 -22.54
CA ASP A 512 17.40 12.97 -22.01
C ASP A 512 17.53 12.63 -20.51
N PRO A 513 18.64 12.03 -20.07
CA PRO A 513 18.83 11.65 -18.66
C PRO A 513 18.68 12.81 -17.67
N VAL A 514 19.05 14.03 -18.07
CA VAL A 514 18.94 15.23 -17.22
C VAL A 514 17.49 15.64 -17.07
N VAL A 515 16.73 15.65 -18.18
CA VAL A 515 15.30 15.98 -18.17
C VAL A 515 14.50 14.92 -17.40
N LEU A 516 14.82 13.64 -17.59
CA LEU A 516 14.21 12.54 -16.85
C LEU A 516 14.40 12.71 -15.34
N GLU A 517 15.62 12.98 -14.89
CA GLU A 517 15.91 13.20 -13.48
C GLU A 517 15.17 14.41 -12.92
N GLN A 518 15.12 15.52 -13.65
CA GLN A 518 14.38 16.71 -13.24
C GLN A 518 12.88 16.42 -13.03
N GLN A 519 12.26 15.69 -13.97
CA GLN A 519 10.85 15.31 -13.85
C GLN A 519 10.61 14.35 -12.68
N VAL A 520 11.46 13.34 -12.48
CA VAL A 520 11.34 12.41 -11.35
C VAL A 520 11.44 13.14 -10.01
N ARG A 521 12.41 14.05 -9.86
CA ARG A 521 12.57 14.85 -8.62
C ARG A 521 11.38 15.79 -8.38
N ARG A 522 10.83 16.38 -9.44
CA ARG A 522 9.61 17.20 -9.37
C ARG A 522 8.43 16.34 -8.88
N MET A 523 8.26 15.15 -9.45
CA MET A 523 7.16 14.25 -9.12
C MET A 523 7.22 13.74 -7.69
N LEU A 524 8.41 13.42 -7.17
CA LEU A 524 8.60 12.99 -5.77
C LEU A 524 8.27 14.09 -4.75
N LYS A 525 8.37 15.37 -5.13
CA LYS A 525 8.01 16.52 -4.27
C LYS A 525 6.53 16.90 -4.37
N HIS A 526 5.82 16.40 -5.37
CA HIS A 526 4.43 16.72 -5.59
C HIS A 526 3.54 15.99 -4.55
N PRO A 527 2.43 16.58 -4.06
CA PRO A 527 1.53 15.92 -3.10
C PRO A 527 1.05 14.53 -3.52
N LYS A 528 0.88 14.29 -4.83
CA LYS A 528 0.53 12.96 -5.38
C LYS A 528 1.54 11.85 -5.06
N ALA A 529 2.78 12.18 -4.68
CA ALA A 529 3.77 11.19 -4.26
C ALA A 529 3.37 10.44 -2.98
N GLU A 530 2.41 10.97 -2.20
CA GLU A 530 1.79 10.24 -1.08
C GLU A 530 1.20 8.89 -1.50
N ALA A 531 0.88 8.71 -2.79
CA ALA A 531 0.49 7.42 -3.36
C ALA A 531 1.53 6.31 -3.09
N LEU A 532 2.83 6.63 -3.00
CA LEU A 532 3.86 5.64 -2.62
C LEU A 532 3.67 5.14 -1.17
N ALA A 533 3.23 6.00 -0.25
CA ALA A 533 2.93 5.55 1.10
C ALA A 533 1.63 4.73 1.15
N VAL A 534 0.57 5.21 0.51
CA VAL A 534 -0.76 4.58 0.57
C VAL A 534 -0.83 3.28 -0.26
N ASN A 535 -0.18 3.24 -1.42
CA ASN A 535 -0.27 2.12 -2.36
C ASN A 535 0.95 1.21 -2.31
N PHE A 536 2.17 1.74 -2.38
CA PHE A 536 3.37 0.90 -2.34
C PHE A 536 3.63 0.38 -0.93
N ALA A 537 3.83 1.25 0.07
CA ALA A 537 4.10 0.83 1.44
C ALA A 537 2.86 0.15 2.06
N GLY A 538 1.65 0.63 1.74
CA GLY A 538 0.40 0.01 2.18
C GLY A 538 0.24 -1.46 1.77
N GLN A 539 0.78 -1.85 0.61
CA GLN A 539 0.78 -3.24 0.14
C GLN A 539 2.01 -4.02 0.64
N TRP A 540 3.21 -3.46 0.48
CA TRP A 540 4.45 -4.12 0.93
C TRP A 540 4.40 -4.46 2.43
N LEU A 541 3.97 -3.52 3.27
CA LEU A 541 3.93 -3.69 4.72
C LEU A 541 2.60 -4.30 5.22
N ASN A 542 1.67 -4.60 4.32
CA ASN A 542 0.32 -5.10 4.61
C ASN A 542 -0.53 -4.17 5.50
N LEU A 543 -0.38 -2.85 5.37
CA LEU A 543 -1.18 -1.87 6.13
C LEU A 543 -2.67 -1.92 5.74
N ARG A 544 -2.96 -2.26 4.48
CA ARG A 544 -4.33 -2.44 3.99
C ARG A 544 -5.06 -3.60 4.68
N GLY A 545 -4.32 -4.62 5.12
CA GLY A 545 -4.88 -5.75 5.87
C GLY A 545 -5.36 -5.40 7.27
N LEU A 546 -4.96 -4.24 7.82
CA LEU A 546 -5.35 -3.81 9.16
C LEU A 546 -6.87 -3.61 9.29
N GLN A 547 -7.57 -3.25 8.20
CA GLN A 547 -9.03 -3.11 8.18
C GLN A 547 -9.76 -4.43 8.51
N ALA A 548 -9.15 -5.58 8.23
CA ALA A 548 -9.71 -6.89 8.52
C ALA A 548 -9.39 -7.39 9.94
N VAL A 549 -8.63 -6.62 10.74
CA VAL A 549 -8.23 -7.02 12.09
C VAL A 549 -9.28 -6.56 13.11
N GLY A 550 -9.89 -7.52 13.80
CA GLY A 550 -10.82 -7.30 14.90
C GLY A 550 -10.38 -8.06 16.16
N PRO A 551 -9.67 -7.42 17.10
CA PRO A 551 -9.39 -7.98 18.41
C PRO A 551 -10.69 -8.27 19.18
N ILE A 552 -10.69 -9.30 20.03
CA ILE A 552 -11.87 -9.65 20.84
C ILE A 552 -12.12 -8.51 21.85
N PRO A 553 -13.28 -7.82 21.82
CA PRO A 553 -13.52 -6.65 22.66
C PRO A 553 -13.42 -6.94 24.16
N MET A 554 -13.86 -8.12 24.61
CA MET A 554 -13.77 -8.53 26.02
C MET A 554 -12.33 -8.75 26.51
N LEU A 555 -11.38 -8.98 25.61
CA LEU A 555 -9.96 -9.14 25.94
C LEU A 555 -9.17 -7.84 25.74
N PHE A 556 -9.59 -7.03 24.77
CA PHE A 556 -8.94 -5.79 24.37
C PHE A 556 -9.96 -4.66 24.31
N PRO A 557 -10.53 -4.25 25.46
CA PRO A 557 -11.62 -3.29 25.49
C PRO A 557 -11.19 -1.93 24.97
N ASP A 558 -9.91 -1.54 25.10
CA ASP A 558 -9.41 -0.23 24.63
C ASP A 558 -9.13 -0.14 23.11
N PHE A 559 -9.44 -1.16 22.30
CA PHE A 559 -9.15 -1.14 20.87
C PHE A 559 -10.40 -0.81 20.03
N ASP A 560 -10.31 0.31 19.29
CA ASP A 560 -11.38 0.87 18.46
C ASP A 560 -10.89 1.15 17.03
N ASP A 561 -11.83 1.44 16.11
CA ASP A 561 -11.49 1.81 14.73
C ASP A 561 -10.60 3.08 14.63
N PRO A 562 -10.81 4.14 15.41
CA PRO A 562 -9.95 5.32 15.40
C PRO A 562 -8.48 5.00 15.71
N LEU A 563 -8.21 4.10 16.67
CA LEU A 563 -6.88 3.62 16.96
C LEU A 563 -6.31 2.82 15.77
N ARG A 564 -7.12 1.95 15.17
CA ARG A 564 -6.75 1.18 13.97
C ARG A 564 -6.35 2.12 12.82
N GLN A 565 -7.18 3.10 12.49
CA GLN A 565 -6.88 4.09 11.44
C GLN A 565 -5.65 4.92 11.80
N ALA A 566 -5.48 5.28 13.08
CA ALA A 566 -4.33 6.06 13.51
C ALA A 566 -3.01 5.30 13.40
N MET A 567 -2.99 4.01 13.76
CA MET A 567 -1.83 3.12 13.58
C MET A 567 -1.44 3.00 12.10
N ARG A 568 -2.42 2.87 11.20
CA ARG A 568 -2.16 2.85 9.75
C ARG A 568 -1.55 4.17 9.28
N ARG A 569 -2.19 5.29 9.65
CA ARG A 569 -1.75 6.63 9.22
C ARG A 569 -0.37 6.99 9.76
N GLU A 570 -0.01 6.53 10.97
CA GLU A 570 1.33 6.66 11.53
C GLU A 570 2.41 6.12 10.58
N VAL A 571 2.23 4.90 10.07
CA VAL A 571 3.22 4.26 9.19
C VAL A 571 3.23 4.91 7.81
N GLU A 572 2.06 5.28 7.27
CA GLU A 572 1.96 6.01 6.00
C GLU A 572 2.72 7.35 6.07
N LEU A 573 2.52 8.13 7.14
CA LEU A 573 3.22 9.40 7.35
C LEU A 573 4.73 9.21 7.60
N LEU A 574 5.13 8.15 8.32
CA LEU A 574 6.54 7.82 8.49
C LEU A 574 7.21 7.55 7.14
N PHE A 575 6.62 6.69 6.31
CA PHE A 575 7.14 6.37 4.99
C PHE A 575 7.15 7.59 4.07
N ASP A 576 6.05 8.33 4.03
CA ASP A 576 5.91 9.53 3.23
C ASP A 576 6.91 10.63 3.65
N SER A 577 7.24 10.76 4.94
CA SER A 577 8.32 11.66 5.39
C SER A 577 9.68 11.27 4.82
N ILE A 578 9.96 9.98 4.64
CA ILE A 578 11.20 9.49 4.03
C ILE A 578 11.24 9.81 2.54
N VAL A 579 10.11 9.70 1.85
CA VAL A 579 9.98 10.06 0.43
C VAL A 579 10.12 11.56 0.21
N ARG A 580 9.29 12.38 0.90
CA ARG A 580 9.20 13.82 0.68
C ARG A 580 10.43 14.59 1.17
N GLU A 581 11.04 14.16 2.28
CA GLU A 581 12.26 14.75 2.82
C GLU A 581 13.54 14.11 2.22
N ASP A 582 13.41 13.16 1.29
CA ASP A 582 14.52 12.43 0.66
C ASP A 582 15.52 11.83 1.67
N ARG A 583 14.98 11.17 2.70
CA ARG A 583 15.76 10.58 3.80
C ARG A 583 16.40 9.25 3.40
N ASN A 584 17.32 8.82 4.25
CA ASN A 584 17.87 7.49 4.20
C ASN A 584 16.75 6.46 4.46
N VAL A 585 16.58 5.49 3.56
CA VAL A 585 15.54 4.46 3.71
C VAL A 585 15.73 3.59 4.95
N THR A 586 16.95 3.47 5.49
CA THR A 586 17.21 2.73 6.74
C THR A 586 16.61 3.41 7.97
N ASP A 587 16.15 4.67 7.84
CA ASP A 587 15.36 5.33 8.88
C ASP A 587 14.06 4.55 9.17
N LEU A 588 13.53 3.76 8.22
CA LEU A 588 12.42 2.84 8.50
C LEU A 588 12.74 1.83 9.62
N LEU A 589 14.02 1.46 9.79
CA LEU A 589 14.43 0.54 10.87
C LEU A 589 14.68 1.27 12.19
N THR A 590 15.12 2.53 12.15
CA THR A 590 15.78 3.17 13.30
C THR A 590 15.22 4.54 13.69
N ALA A 591 14.31 5.12 12.91
CA ALA A 591 13.78 6.46 13.12
C ALA A 591 13.41 6.69 14.59
N ASP A 592 14.02 7.73 15.15
CA ASP A 592 13.81 8.23 16.50
C ASP A 592 12.63 9.20 16.57
N TYR A 593 11.73 9.15 15.59
CA TYR A 593 10.54 9.97 15.53
C TYR A 593 9.35 9.15 15.04
N THR A 594 8.15 9.68 15.27
CA THR A 594 6.91 9.11 14.74
C THR A 594 5.85 10.17 14.49
N PHE A 595 4.72 9.77 13.90
CA PHE A 595 3.57 10.63 13.68
C PHE A 595 2.39 10.13 14.51
N ILE A 596 1.87 10.98 15.39
CA ILE A 596 0.77 10.63 16.28
C ILE A 596 -0.27 11.75 16.34
N ASN A 597 -1.52 11.33 16.53
CA ASN A 597 -2.60 12.16 17.04
C ASN A 597 -2.87 11.81 18.52
N GLU A 598 -3.84 12.47 19.16
CA GLU A 598 -4.15 12.24 20.57
C GLU A 598 -4.53 10.78 20.87
N ARG A 599 -5.35 10.14 20.02
CA ARG A 599 -5.83 8.77 20.25
C ARG A 599 -4.68 7.76 20.30
N LEU A 600 -3.73 7.89 19.38
CA LEU A 600 -2.54 7.04 19.34
C LEU A 600 -1.52 7.41 20.43
N ALA A 601 -1.39 8.70 20.75
CA ALA A 601 -0.52 9.17 21.83
C ALA A 601 -0.92 8.59 23.19
N LYS A 602 -2.22 8.59 23.50
CA LYS A 602 -2.76 7.94 24.72
C LYS A 602 -2.44 6.45 24.76
N HIS A 603 -2.66 5.74 23.65
CA HIS A 603 -2.35 4.31 23.56
C HIS A 603 -0.84 4.02 23.69
N TYR A 604 0.03 4.91 23.25
CA TYR A 604 1.48 4.77 23.40
C TYR A 604 2.05 5.31 24.71
N GLY A 605 1.24 5.98 25.53
CA GLY A 605 1.70 6.65 26.75
C GLY A 605 2.56 7.88 26.49
N ILE A 606 2.37 8.57 25.36
CA ILE A 606 3.09 9.80 24.99
C ILE A 606 2.24 11.00 25.46
N PRO A 607 2.69 11.77 26.47
CA PRO A 607 1.90 12.86 27.03
C PRO A 607 1.88 14.10 26.13
N ASN A 608 1.00 15.06 26.46
CA ASN A 608 0.95 16.41 25.87
C ASN A 608 0.62 16.48 24.36
N ILE A 609 -0.12 15.50 23.84
CA ILE A 609 -0.63 15.51 22.46
C ILE A 609 -2.16 15.56 22.49
N TYR A 610 -2.72 16.60 21.86
CA TYR A 610 -4.17 16.88 21.88
C TYR A 610 -4.72 17.10 20.47
N GLY A 611 -5.91 16.60 20.19
CA GLY A 611 -6.62 16.72 18.91
C GLY A 611 -6.30 15.62 17.90
N SER A 612 -7.13 15.55 16.86
CA SER A 612 -7.11 14.50 15.83
C SER A 612 -6.00 14.64 14.79
N GLN A 613 -5.47 15.84 14.60
CA GLN A 613 -4.37 16.14 13.68
C GLN A 613 -3.08 15.40 14.05
N PHE A 614 -2.45 14.78 13.07
CA PHE A 614 -1.15 14.13 13.23
C PHE A 614 -0.02 15.14 13.32
N ARG A 615 0.95 14.87 14.20
CA ARG A 615 2.19 15.64 14.27
C ARG A 615 3.38 14.73 14.46
N ARG A 616 4.52 15.19 13.93
CA ARG A 616 5.81 14.54 14.15
C ARG A 616 6.27 14.77 15.59
N VAL A 617 6.65 13.71 16.27
CA VAL A 617 7.21 13.75 17.63
C VAL A 617 8.52 12.99 17.70
N THR A 618 9.47 13.47 18.49
CA THR A 618 10.73 12.76 18.78
C THR A 618 10.49 11.75 19.90
N LEU A 619 11.00 10.53 19.70
CA LEU A 619 10.91 9.41 20.62
C LEU A 619 12.14 9.38 21.53
N GLY A 620 11.95 9.82 22.77
CA GLY A 620 12.95 9.78 23.84
C GLY A 620 13.17 8.38 24.42
N PRO A 621 14.04 8.25 25.44
CA PRO A 621 14.39 6.97 26.09
C PRO A 621 13.16 6.16 26.56
N ASP A 622 12.17 6.82 27.17
CA ASP A 622 10.97 6.15 27.69
C ASP A 622 10.06 5.58 26.60
N THR A 623 10.25 6.04 25.36
CA THR A 623 9.49 5.63 24.17
C THR A 623 10.36 4.92 23.15
N ASP A 624 11.57 4.48 23.53
CA ASP A 624 12.54 3.86 22.63
C ASP A 624 11.98 2.61 21.92
N VAL A 625 11.07 1.89 22.59
CA VAL A 625 10.39 0.70 22.05
C VAL A 625 9.49 1.01 20.85
N ARG A 626 9.14 2.28 20.62
CA ARG A 626 8.31 2.74 19.49
C ARG A 626 9.13 3.20 18.27
N LYS A 627 10.47 3.18 18.33
CA LYS A 627 11.34 3.59 17.21
C LYS A 627 11.31 2.59 16.06
N GLY A 628 11.42 3.10 14.84
CA GLY A 628 11.38 2.29 13.61
C GLY A 628 10.07 1.53 13.39
N LEU A 629 9.99 0.74 12.32
CA LEU A 629 8.78 -0.01 11.91
C LEU A 629 8.36 -1.07 12.93
N THR A 630 9.30 -1.75 13.58
CA THR A 630 8.99 -2.87 14.49
C THR A 630 8.32 -2.43 15.80
N GLY A 631 8.41 -1.14 16.14
CA GLY A 631 7.71 -0.56 17.29
C GLY A 631 6.32 0.00 16.98
N LYS A 632 5.88 -0.01 15.72
CA LYS A 632 4.62 0.60 15.28
C LYS A 632 3.43 -0.35 15.45
N GLY A 633 2.31 0.21 15.90
CA GLY A 633 1.08 -0.53 16.18
C GLY A 633 0.54 -1.27 14.96
N ALA A 634 0.57 -0.66 13.76
CA ALA A 634 0.03 -1.30 12.56
C ALA A 634 0.70 -2.66 12.26
N PHE A 635 2.02 -2.75 12.39
CA PHE A 635 2.74 -4.02 12.25
C PHE A 635 2.38 -5.00 13.36
N LEU A 636 2.41 -4.55 14.63
CA LEU A 636 2.19 -5.41 15.79
C LEU A 636 0.78 -6.00 15.83
N VAL A 637 -0.22 -5.24 15.37
CA VAL A 637 -1.63 -5.63 15.30
C VAL A 637 -1.92 -6.50 14.08
N THR A 638 -1.43 -6.14 12.88
CA THR A 638 -1.62 -6.97 11.66
C THR A 638 -0.99 -8.36 11.76
N THR A 639 -0.01 -8.52 12.66
CA THR A 639 0.68 -9.79 12.90
C THR A 639 0.19 -10.52 14.16
N ALA A 640 -0.90 -10.05 14.77
CA ALA A 640 -1.55 -10.71 15.91
C ALA A 640 -2.74 -11.59 15.47
N LYS A 641 -3.31 -12.33 16.42
CA LYS A 641 -4.61 -13.00 16.31
C LYS A 641 -5.65 -12.22 17.13
N PRO A 642 -6.96 -12.35 16.86
CA PRO A 642 -8.00 -11.64 17.60
C PRO A 642 -7.90 -11.78 19.13
N GLU A 643 -7.44 -12.92 19.61
CA GLU A 643 -7.38 -13.29 21.02
C GLU A 643 -5.99 -13.17 21.66
N ARG A 644 -4.90 -12.97 20.87
CA ARG A 644 -3.51 -13.09 21.36
C ARG A 644 -2.44 -12.60 20.38
N THR A 645 -1.21 -12.50 20.86
CA THR A 645 -0.02 -12.30 20.02
C THR A 645 0.30 -13.52 19.16
N SER A 646 1.15 -13.35 18.13
CA SER A 646 1.70 -14.46 17.34
C SER A 646 3.19 -14.23 17.05
N PRO A 647 4.10 -14.79 17.86
CA PRO A 647 5.54 -14.71 17.62
C PRO A 647 5.94 -15.21 16.22
N VAL A 648 5.30 -16.26 15.74
CA VAL A 648 5.55 -16.85 14.41
C VAL A 648 5.21 -15.85 13.30
N THR A 649 4.05 -15.21 13.37
CA THR A 649 3.60 -14.26 12.34
C THR A 649 4.43 -12.98 12.37
N ARG A 650 4.78 -12.48 13.56
CA ARG A 650 5.71 -11.34 13.73
C ARG A 650 7.09 -11.64 13.12
N GLY A 651 7.66 -12.80 13.44
CA GLY A 651 8.93 -13.26 12.90
C GLY A 651 8.89 -13.43 11.38
N LYS A 652 7.84 -14.10 10.84
CA LYS A 652 7.63 -14.26 9.40
C LYS A 652 7.59 -12.91 8.67
N TRP A 653 6.87 -11.94 9.22
CA TRP A 653 6.75 -10.62 8.62
C TRP A 653 8.11 -9.90 8.57
N ILE A 654 8.89 -9.92 9.66
CA ILE A 654 10.23 -9.32 9.69
C ILE A 654 11.17 -10.01 8.70
N MET A 655 11.16 -11.33 8.67
CA MET A 655 11.98 -12.08 7.71
C MET A 655 11.63 -11.72 6.26
N THR A 656 10.34 -11.60 5.95
CA THR A 656 9.86 -11.38 4.57
C THR A 656 10.08 -9.93 4.13
N ASN A 657 9.75 -8.97 5.00
CA ASN A 657 9.69 -7.55 4.65
C ASN A 657 10.97 -6.78 4.99
N ILE A 658 11.79 -7.27 5.91
CA ILE A 658 13.06 -6.60 6.29
C ILE A 658 14.27 -7.38 5.77
N LEU A 659 14.28 -8.71 5.93
CA LEU A 659 15.44 -9.53 5.54
C LEU A 659 15.34 -10.12 4.12
N GLY A 660 14.18 -10.01 3.46
CA GLY A 660 13.97 -10.50 2.10
C GLY A 660 13.87 -12.02 2.00
N MET A 661 13.52 -12.68 3.10
CA MET A 661 13.43 -14.13 3.24
C MET A 661 11.98 -14.58 3.42
N SER A 662 11.45 -15.36 2.49
CA SER A 662 10.16 -16.03 2.68
C SER A 662 10.37 -17.38 3.37
N PRO A 663 9.82 -17.59 4.58
CA PRO A 663 9.71 -18.93 5.16
C PRO A 663 8.82 -19.82 4.27
N PRO A 664 8.99 -21.15 4.29
CA PRO A 664 8.07 -22.06 3.62
C PRO A 664 6.69 -22.00 4.28
N ASP A 665 5.67 -22.44 3.55
CA ASP A 665 4.32 -22.59 4.10
C ASP A 665 4.30 -23.62 5.24
N PRO A 666 3.40 -23.44 6.23
CA PRO A 666 3.26 -24.41 7.30
C PRO A 666 2.87 -25.79 6.72
N PRO A 667 3.29 -26.89 7.36
CA PRO A 667 2.84 -28.23 6.98
C PRO A 667 1.31 -28.34 6.94
N PRO A 668 0.73 -29.24 6.11
CA PRO A 668 -0.69 -29.53 6.19
C PRO A 668 -1.05 -30.08 7.58
N ASN A 669 -2.23 -29.74 8.08
CA ASN A 669 -2.79 -30.23 9.35
C ASN A 669 -2.03 -29.84 10.63
N VAL A 670 -1.42 -28.64 10.69
CA VAL A 670 -0.87 -28.11 11.95
C VAL A 670 -1.99 -28.02 13.00
N PRO A 671 -1.87 -28.69 14.16
CA PRO A 671 -2.87 -28.60 15.22
C PRO A 671 -3.01 -27.16 15.72
N PRO A 672 -4.23 -26.67 16.00
CA PRO A 672 -4.38 -25.38 16.66
C PRO A 672 -3.71 -25.41 18.03
N LEU A 673 -3.24 -24.26 18.49
CA LEU A 673 -2.81 -24.13 19.88
C LEU A 673 -3.97 -24.43 20.82
N PRO A 674 -3.71 -25.02 22.00
CA PRO A 674 -4.74 -25.23 23.01
C PRO A 674 -5.56 -23.95 23.23
N PRO A 675 -6.89 -24.05 23.32
CA PRO A 675 -7.73 -22.92 23.69
C PRO A 675 -7.34 -22.46 25.11
N ARG A 676 -7.70 -21.22 25.44
CA ARG A 676 -7.51 -20.69 26.79
C ARG A 676 -8.25 -21.61 27.77
N MET A 677 -7.57 -22.10 28.79
CA MET A 677 -8.16 -22.84 29.90
C MET A 677 -9.04 -21.89 30.70
N THR A 678 -10.28 -22.29 30.92
CA THR A 678 -11.23 -21.58 31.77
C THR A 678 -11.74 -22.56 32.82
N ASP A 679 -11.52 -22.29 34.10
CA ASP A 679 -12.26 -22.94 35.17
C ASP A 679 -13.52 -22.11 35.49
N ALA A 680 -14.50 -22.72 36.17
CA ALA A 680 -15.75 -22.05 36.53
C ALA A 680 -15.54 -20.81 37.43
N ALA A 681 -14.37 -20.69 38.05
CA ALA A 681 -13.98 -19.59 38.92
C ALA A 681 -13.09 -18.52 38.24
N GLY A 682 -12.68 -18.71 36.98
CA GLY A 682 -11.82 -17.79 36.24
C GLY A 682 -10.36 -17.69 36.71
N ASN A 683 -9.88 -18.64 37.52
CA ASN A 683 -8.55 -18.68 38.14
C ASN A 683 -7.55 -19.62 37.45
N ALA A 684 -7.96 -20.31 36.36
CA ALA A 684 -7.06 -21.21 35.64
C ALA A 684 -5.79 -20.48 35.17
N LYS A 685 -4.62 -20.98 35.56
CA LYS A 685 -3.33 -20.37 35.21
C LYS A 685 -2.96 -20.72 33.79
N GLU A 686 -3.09 -19.74 32.90
CA GLU A 686 -2.69 -19.87 31.51
C GLU A 686 -1.16 -19.81 31.33
N PRO A 687 -0.56 -20.70 30.53
CA PRO A 687 0.83 -20.56 30.13
C PRO A 687 1.02 -19.30 29.27
N SER A 688 2.19 -18.66 29.39
CA SER A 688 2.55 -17.55 28.50
C SER A 688 2.58 -17.98 27.04
N MET A 689 2.40 -17.03 26.13
CA MET A 689 2.48 -17.29 24.69
C MET A 689 3.83 -17.87 24.27
N ARG A 690 4.92 -17.47 24.95
CA ARG A 690 6.23 -18.09 24.80
C ARG A 690 6.18 -19.58 25.16
N GLN A 691 5.66 -19.93 26.34
CA GLN A 691 5.57 -21.33 26.77
C GLN A 691 4.71 -22.15 25.81
N LYS A 692 3.55 -21.64 25.41
CA LYS A 692 2.67 -22.28 24.42
C LYS A 692 3.40 -22.57 23.10
N MET A 693 4.24 -21.65 22.62
CA MET A 693 5.08 -21.87 21.43
C MET A 693 6.18 -22.90 21.64
N LEU A 694 6.84 -22.87 22.80
CA LEU A 694 7.87 -23.86 23.15
C LEU A 694 7.28 -25.28 23.19
N ASP A 695 6.08 -25.43 23.73
CA ASP A 695 5.38 -26.72 23.81
C ASP A 695 4.83 -27.15 22.44
N HIS A 696 4.32 -26.21 21.63
CA HIS A 696 3.80 -26.49 20.30
C HIS A 696 4.89 -26.98 19.33
N ARG A 697 6.10 -26.44 19.45
CA ARG A 697 7.20 -26.75 18.53
C ARG A 697 7.97 -28.04 18.88
N VAL A 698 7.51 -28.86 19.82
CA VAL A 698 8.24 -30.09 20.23
C VAL A 698 8.33 -31.14 19.11
N ARG A 699 7.49 -31.04 18.07
CA ARG A 699 7.53 -31.94 16.91
C ARG A 699 8.66 -31.57 15.93
N SER A 700 9.36 -32.57 15.40
CA SER A 700 10.52 -32.40 14.50
C SER A 700 10.20 -31.66 13.20
N ASP A 701 8.95 -31.72 12.72
CA ASP A 701 8.46 -31.00 11.53
C ASP A 701 8.23 -29.50 11.78
N CYS A 702 7.98 -29.10 13.03
CA CYS A 702 7.72 -27.70 13.39
C CYS A 702 9.00 -26.94 13.82
N VAL A 703 9.93 -27.60 14.53
CA VAL A 703 11.15 -26.95 15.08
C VAL A 703 11.93 -26.18 14.02
N GLN A 704 12.06 -26.74 12.81
CA GLN A 704 12.95 -26.21 11.80
C GLN A 704 12.53 -24.79 11.36
N CYS A 705 11.24 -24.58 11.08
CA CYS A 705 10.72 -23.26 10.70
C CYS A 705 10.66 -22.30 11.90
N HIS A 706 10.22 -22.81 13.06
CA HIS A 706 10.08 -22.03 14.28
C HIS A 706 11.40 -21.51 14.83
N SER A 707 12.50 -22.26 14.68
CA SER A 707 13.84 -21.83 15.10
C SER A 707 14.31 -20.52 14.44
N MET A 708 13.73 -20.18 13.28
CA MET A 708 14.07 -18.96 12.53
C MET A 708 13.16 -17.78 12.90
N MET A 709 11.87 -18.03 13.12
CA MET A 709 10.86 -16.98 13.32
C MET A 709 10.62 -16.66 14.79
N ASP A 710 10.53 -17.70 15.65
CA ASP A 710 10.14 -17.53 17.06
C ASP A 710 11.09 -16.62 17.82
N PRO A 711 12.44 -16.74 17.71
CA PRO A 711 13.33 -15.84 18.44
C PRO A 711 13.10 -14.36 18.14
N ILE A 712 12.80 -14.04 16.88
CA ILE A 712 12.46 -12.69 16.44
C ILE A 712 11.13 -12.28 17.06
N GLY A 713 10.10 -13.13 16.97
CA GLY A 713 8.78 -12.85 17.53
C GLY A 713 8.79 -12.69 19.06
N PHE A 714 9.53 -13.53 19.78
CA PHE A 714 9.64 -13.49 21.23
C PHE A 714 10.20 -12.16 21.75
N SER A 715 11.12 -11.55 21.00
CA SER A 715 11.66 -10.23 21.35
C SER A 715 10.60 -9.10 21.33
N LEU A 716 9.43 -9.36 20.77
CA LEU A 716 8.31 -8.42 20.69
C LEU A 716 7.17 -8.77 21.66
N GLU A 717 7.29 -9.80 22.51
CA GLU A 717 6.19 -10.23 23.38
C GLU A 717 5.86 -9.27 24.52
N ASN A 718 6.69 -8.24 24.73
CA ASN A 718 6.31 -7.07 25.52
C ASN A 718 5.22 -6.22 24.86
N PHE A 719 4.87 -6.46 23.60
CA PHE A 719 3.68 -5.91 22.97
C PHE A 719 2.57 -6.96 22.91
N ASP A 720 1.40 -6.63 23.43
CA ASP A 720 0.21 -7.48 23.34
C ASP A 720 -0.40 -7.50 21.92
N ALA A 721 -1.60 -8.07 21.77
CA ALA A 721 -2.28 -8.20 20.48
C ALA A 721 -2.72 -6.86 19.88
N ILE A 722 -2.90 -5.84 20.71
CA ILE A 722 -3.27 -4.48 20.29
C ILE A 722 -2.10 -3.50 20.32
N ALA A 723 -0.87 -4.03 20.45
CA ALA A 723 0.37 -3.27 20.53
C ALA A 723 0.56 -2.42 21.79
N SER A 724 -0.20 -2.69 22.87
CA SER A 724 0.06 -2.11 24.19
C SER A 724 1.30 -2.73 24.81
N TRP A 725 2.04 -1.94 25.58
CA TRP A 725 3.22 -2.43 26.31
C TRP A 725 2.81 -3.22 27.55
N ARG A 726 3.46 -4.36 27.79
CA ARG A 726 3.25 -5.24 28.94
C ARG A 726 4.56 -5.82 29.50
N THR A 727 4.56 -6.06 30.81
CA THR A 727 5.64 -6.75 31.53
C THR A 727 5.26 -8.17 31.96
N HIS A 728 3.97 -8.49 31.92
CA HIS A 728 3.42 -9.80 32.28
C HIS A 728 2.47 -10.30 31.17
N ASP A 729 2.47 -11.61 30.96
CA ASP A 729 1.61 -12.36 30.05
C ASP A 729 0.90 -13.46 30.84
N GLU A 730 -0.42 -13.36 30.98
CA GLU A 730 -1.23 -14.28 31.81
C GLU A 730 -0.68 -14.42 33.25
N GLY A 731 -0.26 -13.29 33.83
CA GLY A 731 0.34 -13.22 35.18
C GLY A 731 1.79 -13.70 35.27
N ASN A 732 2.39 -14.20 34.19
CA ASN A 732 3.80 -14.61 34.16
C ASN A 732 4.69 -13.48 33.62
N PRO A 733 5.87 -13.22 34.19
CA PRO A 733 6.80 -12.23 33.63
C PRO A 733 7.15 -12.54 32.17
N VAL A 734 7.15 -11.51 31.32
CA VAL A 734 7.57 -11.66 29.92
C VAL A 734 9.08 -11.84 29.86
N ASP A 735 9.54 -12.89 29.19
CA ASP A 735 10.94 -13.11 28.80
C ASP A 735 11.12 -12.81 27.30
N PRO A 736 11.58 -11.59 26.95
CA PRO A 736 11.82 -11.21 25.57
C PRO A 736 13.24 -11.54 25.09
N ALA A 737 14.05 -12.23 25.90
CA ALA A 737 15.38 -12.64 25.48
C ALA A 737 15.30 -13.81 24.49
N ALA A 738 16.12 -13.74 23.45
CA ALA A 738 16.20 -14.78 22.45
C ALA A 738 17.58 -14.82 21.78
N THR A 739 17.92 -15.97 21.20
CA THR A 739 19.06 -16.10 20.29
C THR A 739 18.53 -16.32 18.90
N VAL A 740 18.80 -15.39 17.99
CA VAL A 740 18.37 -15.49 16.58
C VAL A 740 19.24 -16.50 15.81
N PHE A 741 18.81 -16.86 14.60
CA PHE A 741 19.41 -17.93 13.80
C PHE A 741 20.88 -17.70 13.43
N ASP A 742 21.38 -16.45 13.52
CA ASP A 742 22.80 -16.12 13.28
C ASP A 742 23.68 -16.28 14.54
N GLY A 743 23.08 -16.62 15.68
CA GLY A 743 23.74 -16.76 16.98
C GLY A 743 23.74 -15.50 17.84
N THR A 744 23.25 -14.37 17.33
CA THR A 744 23.16 -13.11 18.08
C THR A 744 22.14 -13.22 19.19
N LYS A 745 22.51 -12.77 20.40
CA LYS A 745 21.58 -12.62 21.52
C LYS A 745 20.87 -11.27 21.40
N ILE A 746 19.55 -11.29 21.41
CA ILE A 746 18.71 -10.10 21.42
C ILE A 746 17.84 -10.10 22.68
N ASN A 747 17.49 -8.91 23.14
CA ASN A 747 16.62 -8.71 24.28
C ASN A 747 15.64 -7.57 24.00
N GLY A 748 14.35 -7.90 23.89
CA GLY A 748 13.29 -6.93 23.64
C GLY A 748 13.35 -6.24 22.27
N PRO A 749 12.43 -5.28 22.03
CA PRO A 749 12.34 -4.56 20.76
C PRO A 749 13.60 -3.76 20.42
N THR A 750 14.27 -3.19 21.43
CA THR A 750 15.52 -2.43 21.25
C THR A 750 16.67 -3.33 20.79
N GLY A 751 16.81 -4.53 21.39
CA GLY A 751 17.79 -5.51 20.95
C GLY A 751 17.52 -6.02 19.54
N LEU A 752 16.25 -6.28 19.22
CA LEU A 752 15.82 -6.65 17.86
C LEU A 752 16.17 -5.55 16.84
N ARG A 753 15.85 -4.29 17.14
CA ARG A 753 16.13 -3.15 16.25
C ARG A 753 17.63 -2.99 16.01
N THR A 754 18.44 -3.10 17.08
CA THR A 754 19.90 -3.02 17.00
C THR A 754 20.46 -4.14 16.11
N TRP A 755 19.95 -5.36 16.26
CA TRP A 755 20.31 -6.48 15.40
C TRP A 755 19.91 -6.24 13.94
N LEU A 756 18.66 -5.83 13.67
CA LEU A 756 18.20 -5.52 12.30
C LEU A 756 19.03 -4.41 11.65
N ALA A 757 19.49 -3.41 12.41
CA ALA A 757 20.36 -2.36 11.88
C ALA A 757 21.71 -2.90 11.38
N THR A 758 22.19 -4.06 11.89
CA THR A 758 23.39 -4.71 11.35
C THR A 758 23.18 -5.32 9.95
N TYR A 759 21.92 -5.49 9.54
CA TYR A 759 21.49 -5.94 8.21
C TYR A 759 20.98 -4.78 7.33
N SER A 760 21.37 -3.54 7.62
CA SER A 760 20.92 -2.36 6.85
C SER A 760 21.18 -2.47 5.35
N ASP A 761 22.33 -2.99 4.93
CA ASP A 761 22.65 -3.17 3.50
C ASP A 761 21.71 -4.19 2.83
N GLN A 762 21.36 -5.27 3.55
CA GLN A 762 20.36 -6.23 3.09
C GLN A 762 18.98 -5.57 3.01
N PHE A 763 18.61 -4.76 3.99
CA PHE A 763 17.34 -4.06 3.99
C PHE A 763 17.21 -3.11 2.80
N VAL A 764 18.26 -2.36 2.45
CA VAL A 764 18.27 -1.49 1.26
C VAL A 764 18.04 -2.30 -0.03
N GLU A 765 18.60 -3.51 -0.15
CA GLU A 765 18.32 -4.40 -1.28
C GLU A 765 16.89 -4.91 -1.30
N VAL A 766 16.30 -5.20 -0.13
CA VAL A 766 14.88 -5.57 -0.04
C VAL A 766 14.00 -4.41 -0.47
N VAL A 767 14.30 -3.17 -0.05
CA VAL A 767 13.58 -1.99 -0.52
C VAL A 767 13.73 -1.83 -2.04
N ALA A 768 14.94 -1.99 -2.58
CA ALA A 768 15.19 -1.93 -4.01
C ALA A 768 14.40 -3.01 -4.78
N GLU A 769 14.39 -4.25 -4.31
CA GLU A 769 13.63 -5.37 -4.89
C GLU A 769 12.12 -5.10 -4.90
N LYS A 770 11.57 -4.66 -3.76
CA LYS A 770 10.13 -4.37 -3.64
C LYS A 770 9.73 -3.19 -4.50
N LEU A 771 10.53 -2.13 -4.49
CA LEU A 771 10.28 -0.94 -5.29
C LEU A 771 10.40 -1.23 -6.79
N LEU A 772 11.38 -2.05 -7.21
CA LEU A 772 11.54 -2.50 -8.60
C LEU A 772 10.36 -3.37 -9.05
N THR A 773 9.89 -4.29 -8.20
CA THR A 773 8.69 -5.10 -8.45
C THR A 773 7.48 -4.21 -8.73
N TYR A 774 7.25 -3.23 -7.86
CA TYR A 774 6.13 -2.29 -7.98
C TYR A 774 6.26 -1.38 -9.21
N ALA A 775 7.46 -0.87 -9.49
CA ALA A 775 7.74 0.03 -10.60
C ALA A 775 7.57 -0.63 -11.98
N LEU A 776 7.99 -1.90 -12.11
CA LEU A 776 7.89 -2.65 -13.35
C LEU A 776 6.51 -3.32 -13.53
N GLY A 777 5.73 -3.44 -12.46
CA GLY A 777 4.46 -4.18 -12.49
C GLY A 777 4.64 -5.67 -12.83
N ARG A 778 5.78 -6.25 -12.44
CA ARG A 778 6.10 -7.68 -12.59
C ARG A 778 6.98 -8.16 -11.44
N GLY A 779 6.98 -9.47 -11.19
CA GLY A 779 7.92 -10.06 -10.25
C GLY A 779 9.38 -9.82 -10.66
N VAL A 780 10.22 -9.49 -9.68
CA VAL A 780 11.69 -9.60 -9.80
C VAL A 780 12.06 -11.08 -9.80
N GLU A 781 12.90 -11.48 -10.76
CA GLU A 781 13.42 -12.84 -10.88
C GLU A 781 14.92 -12.89 -10.56
N TYR A 782 15.51 -14.10 -10.54
CA TYR A 782 16.94 -14.25 -10.21
C TYR A 782 17.84 -13.43 -11.17
N GLN A 783 17.44 -13.27 -12.43
CA GLN A 783 18.19 -12.49 -13.43
C GLN A 783 18.16 -10.96 -13.15
N ASP A 784 17.22 -10.48 -12.34
CA ASP A 784 17.13 -9.07 -11.95
C ASP A 784 18.01 -8.74 -10.73
N MET A 785 18.50 -9.74 -9.99
CA MET A 785 19.28 -9.54 -8.77
C MET A 785 20.57 -8.73 -8.96
N PRO A 786 21.32 -8.87 -10.08
CA PRO A 786 22.43 -7.96 -10.39
C PRO A 786 22.00 -6.48 -10.47
N LEU A 787 20.81 -6.20 -11.00
CA LEU A 787 20.24 -4.86 -10.99
C LEU A 787 19.89 -4.45 -9.56
N VAL A 788 19.19 -5.27 -8.79
CA VAL A 788 18.84 -4.97 -7.38
C VAL A 788 20.09 -4.62 -6.56
N ARG A 789 21.16 -5.42 -6.65
CA ARG A 789 22.43 -5.15 -5.97
C ARG A 789 23.08 -3.86 -6.45
N SER A 790 23.09 -3.59 -7.76
CA SER A 790 23.65 -2.32 -8.27
C SER A 790 22.86 -1.09 -7.80
N LEU A 791 21.52 -1.17 -7.76
CA LEU A 791 20.66 -0.12 -7.21
C LEU A 791 21.00 0.17 -5.75
N ALA A 792 21.12 -0.86 -4.91
CA ALA A 792 21.48 -0.70 -3.51
C ALA A 792 22.89 -0.14 -3.33
N ARG A 793 23.89 -0.64 -4.08
CA ARG A 793 25.27 -0.13 -4.05
C ARG A 793 25.35 1.34 -4.47
N ASP A 794 24.60 1.74 -5.49
CA ASP A 794 24.59 3.13 -5.96
C ASP A 794 23.80 4.05 -5.02
N ALA A 795 22.72 3.56 -4.40
CA ALA A 795 22.03 4.27 -3.33
C ALA A 795 22.94 4.49 -2.11
N ALA A 796 23.75 3.50 -1.73
CA ALA A 796 24.70 3.60 -0.61
C ALA A 796 25.71 4.74 -0.81
N LYS A 797 26.22 4.93 -2.03
CA LYS A 797 27.09 6.07 -2.39
C LYS A 797 26.42 7.43 -2.19
N ASN A 798 25.09 7.46 -2.18
CA ASN A 798 24.27 8.65 -2.02
C ASN A 798 23.56 8.68 -0.64
N GLY A 799 24.08 7.95 0.35
CA GLY A 799 23.54 7.93 1.71
C GLY A 799 22.21 7.19 1.84
N ASN A 800 21.96 6.20 0.97
CA ASN A 800 20.74 5.37 0.94
C ASN A 800 19.45 6.18 0.83
N LYS A 801 19.51 7.35 0.18
CA LYS A 801 18.36 8.23 -0.03
C LYS A 801 17.29 7.55 -0.87
N PHE A 802 16.02 7.79 -0.53
CA PHE A 802 14.90 7.23 -1.29
C PHE A 802 14.94 7.63 -2.77
N SER A 803 15.24 8.90 -3.08
CA SER A 803 15.31 9.35 -4.48
C SER A 803 16.44 8.67 -5.26
N ALA A 804 17.52 8.21 -4.60
CA ALA A 804 18.60 7.50 -5.27
C ALA A 804 18.15 6.12 -5.79
N LEU A 805 17.33 5.39 -5.00
CA LEU A 805 16.73 4.14 -5.45
C LEU A 805 15.75 4.35 -6.61
N VAL A 806 14.87 5.34 -6.49
CA VAL A 806 13.93 5.71 -7.56
C VAL A 806 14.68 6.09 -8.84
N LEU A 807 15.68 6.96 -8.74
CA LEU A 807 16.48 7.39 -9.89
C LEU A 807 17.27 6.24 -10.51
N GLY A 808 17.78 5.30 -9.69
CA GLY A 808 18.42 4.09 -10.19
C GLY A 808 17.44 3.23 -11.01
N ILE A 809 16.22 3.02 -10.50
CA ILE A 809 15.19 2.23 -11.19
C ILE A 809 14.79 2.89 -12.50
N VAL A 810 14.44 4.18 -12.50
CA VAL A 810 13.97 4.87 -13.72
C VAL A 810 15.07 5.02 -14.78
N LYS A 811 16.35 5.03 -14.36
CA LYS A 811 17.51 5.03 -15.27
C LYS A 811 17.90 3.63 -15.76
N SER A 812 17.33 2.57 -15.17
CA SER A 812 17.69 1.20 -15.50
C SER A 812 17.13 0.76 -16.86
N LYS A 813 17.83 -0.20 -17.48
CA LYS A 813 17.41 -0.80 -18.76
C LYS A 813 16.02 -1.45 -18.66
N PRO A 814 15.66 -2.25 -17.62
CA PRO A 814 14.33 -2.84 -17.53
C PRO A 814 13.18 -1.82 -17.44
N PHE A 815 13.45 -0.60 -16.94
CA PHE A 815 12.44 0.45 -16.88
C PHE A 815 12.33 1.26 -18.19
N GLN A 816 13.41 1.39 -18.96
CA GLN A 816 13.43 2.19 -20.20
C GLN A 816 13.35 1.36 -21.50
N MET A 817 13.47 0.05 -21.40
CA MET A 817 13.49 -0.84 -22.56
C MET A 817 12.47 -1.97 -22.39
N ASN A 818 12.03 -2.49 -23.53
CA ASN A 818 11.22 -3.69 -23.67
C ASN A 818 11.91 -4.66 -24.63
N MET A 819 11.37 -5.88 -24.72
CA MET A 819 11.73 -6.85 -25.75
C MET A 819 10.50 -7.19 -26.58
N LYS A 820 10.65 -7.31 -27.90
CA LYS A 820 9.55 -7.76 -28.75
C LYS A 820 9.26 -9.24 -28.48
N MET A 821 7.99 -9.57 -28.24
CA MET A 821 7.56 -10.93 -27.94
C MET A 821 7.93 -11.88 -29.09
N GLN A 822 8.41 -13.08 -28.75
CA GLN A 822 8.54 -14.17 -29.74
C GLN A 822 7.14 -14.72 -30.01
N GLU A 823 6.79 -14.95 -31.27
CA GLU A 823 5.54 -15.65 -31.60
C GLU A 823 5.68 -17.12 -31.18
N THR A 824 5.27 -17.45 -29.94
CA THR A 824 5.04 -18.84 -29.57
C THR A 824 3.81 -19.32 -30.33
N SER A 825 4.00 -20.31 -31.20
CA SER A 825 2.91 -21.05 -31.81
C SER A 825 1.95 -21.51 -30.72
N ILE A 826 0.72 -21.01 -30.76
CA ILE A 826 -0.38 -21.55 -29.95
C ILE A 826 -0.64 -22.95 -30.50
N GLN A 827 0.09 -23.95 -30.00
CA GLN A 827 -0.36 -25.32 -30.14
C GLN A 827 -1.53 -25.51 -29.18
N PRO A 828 -2.72 -25.92 -29.66
CA PRO A 828 -3.82 -26.25 -28.77
C PRO A 828 -3.34 -27.35 -27.81
N ASN A 829 -3.47 -27.08 -26.51
CA ASN A 829 -3.13 -28.02 -25.45
C ASN A 829 -3.79 -29.37 -25.76
N LYS A 830 -2.97 -30.41 -26.03
CA LYS A 830 -3.42 -31.79 -25.83
C LYS A 830 -3.64 -31.95 -24.33
N GLU A 831 -4.90 -32.15 -23.96
CA GLU A 831 -5.28 -32.71 -22.67
C GLU A 831 -4.37 -33.91 -22.37
N LYS A 832 -3.50 -33.76 -21.36
CA LYS A 832 -2.93 -34.92 -20.69
C LYS A 832 -3.89 -35.27 -19.57
N GLY A 833 -4.72 -36.27 -19.82
CA GLY A 833 -5.39 -37.00 -18.76
C GLY A 833 -4.35 -37.63 -17.83
N ASN A 834 -4.55 -37.42 -16.54
CA ASN A 834 -4.24 -38.35 -15.47
C ASN A 834 -5.18 -38.06 -14.31
#